data_AF-A0A8J7UEX8-F1
#
_entry.id   AF-A0A8J7UEX8-F1
#
_cell.length_a   1.000
_cell.length_b   1.000
_cell.length_c   1.000
_cell.angle_alpha   90.00
_cell.angle_beta   90.00
_cell.angle_gamma   90.00
#
_symmetry.space_group_name_H-M   'P 1'
#
loop_
_entity.id
_entity.type
_entity.pdbx_description
1 polymer ?
#
loop_
_entity_poly.entity_id
_entity_poly.type
_entity_poly.pdbx_seq_one_letter_code
_entity_poly.pdbx_strand_id
1 'polypeptide(L)'
;MRIGRIVKGLATTIVLLGVALCWLIGTQTGLTTLLGLASHWVPGFGVASCEGSLLNATLKGVTYRDAAIDVAAKSLSWKVGAQRLVVGQLDLSRMEIEEARLTVSASTKEEESEVRLERLTVNARYADDRLTVSNLELERPSVRAGRSQPTETSAFSLSSLSSVIQNQIRQLQLPALPFEFEATNWRVRQLHWEPGIDLFIVLGRLRITQHKWTVEAFDAIDQDDQRLTLDASIQPNDAWPIEVRANAEFNVQGRRQTLELLASGEVKGVVSASLEIDGSADALVRAQVELAADNTPLLLIVTNANYANESIRVTNAQLIVFGTLNDCRVDAQASAQLPDRFGNLEADLSGRGSLSELNLERARVRRGAMSASVHGRLGWEAQRAQWDLTLAVNALDARAWGAPVSTSVNGGGRVSGRWQAGSFDVNLDKWVLGGRYNDETLAVRLLEGTIKPTSIRLPSLEVQVGTENRLKGRVVYEDGRLDIEQTLEAGLLTQLYPEVQGRLKGTVRVVGAPETMSVDARLLGENLGWRTYAIDRLDLRADVPDAGKTPGFVRLDIPSVRGDFGRVRDVRLALDGTRHDHALTVQAASEPLRLTTSVRGALAENLRQWNGKVRRLRLETPEGPLTLKDETALSVTTDGAIVGPHCWQHDRLTLCAKEPIQAASKAIRLGYELERLDVSLLNVLTKDAYRFEGVLRGALQLHKATPEQLRGHFELTNETALVATKPTGEKTSAAYRVDAMRLVLDAENEEIRGKLHLTPEASEPIEADVVVVDVTDEPKATGRFKAPNVLLDAFGGLFGMQDAVKGRLAADLTLNGTLKEPMLHGRIDVNALSVKHERLPVRVKEGSLRLGFDGRSSRLDGRLTTSRGYLSLTGQGQWPTHGEPNLKLGVQGERFFVRYGNVLWATLSPDLTLTVKGKALDLKGEVLVPSGRISLAQLPPDSVGVSSDERLTDAQWQPLVARQDEWAVTTDVTVRLGERVRFNAFGLRARMIGSMTAKQTQRGLSLHGQVELKDGKYKAYGQDLQIRKGKLLFSGLPQEPMLDIEAVRNPDSTADGVVAGLRVNGTASSPSVQVFSNPTMSESRALSYLLSGQGPGGSGSDSAMVTSALVGLGASKSGQLIGQIGNAFGIRRLGLDTEGAGQEAKVVLSGYIHPDVQIKYGVGLFDSLAVWTLRYRMMPQLFLEAVSGTEQAIDLLYRFEF
;
A
#
# COMPACT_ATOMS: atom_id res chain seq x y z
N MET A 1 58.89 101.99 77.68
CA MET A 1 59.62 100.73 77.36
C MET A 1 58.80 99.51 77.79
N ARG A 2 57.95 98.92 76.93
CA ARG A 2 57.34 97.59 77.19
C ARG A 2 56.70 96.88 75.98
N ILE A 3 56.94 97.32 74.74
CA ILE A 3 56.42 96.67 73.52
C ILE A 3 57.51 95.87 72.77
N GLY A 4 58.79 96.27 72.85
CA GLY A 4 59.89 95.63 72.12
C GLY A 4 60.32 94.23 72.57
N ARG A 5 59.95 93.76 73.79
CA ARG A 5 60.23 92.38 74.24
C ARG A 5 59.12 91.39 73.84
N ILE A 6 57.87 91.86 73.77
CA ILE A 6 56.74 91.02 73.34
C ILE A 6 56.80 90.81 71.83
N VAL A 7 57.15 91.84 71.04
CA VAL A 7 57.31 91.71 69.58
C VAL A 7 58.51 90.83 69.21
N LYS A 8 59.64 90.90 69.95
CA LYS A 8 60.77 89.97 69.73
C LYS A 8 60.43 88.54 70.16
N GLY A 9 59.77 88.34 71.30
CA GLY A 9 59.29 87.02 71.73
C GLY A 9 58.30 86.41 70.73
N LEU A 10 57.34 87.21 70.24
CA LEU A 10 56.36 86.78 69.25
C LEU A 10 57.03 86.50 67.89
N ALA A 11 57.95 87.35 67.41
CA ALA A 11 58.66 87.13 66.15
C ALA A 11 59.59 85.90 66.21
N THR A 12 60.34 85.69 67.30
CA THR A 12 61.17 84.48 67.45
C THR A 12 60.31 83.23 67.61
N THR A 13 59.15 83.33 68.27
CA THR A 13 58.19 82.22 68.38
C THR A 13 57.54 81.92 67.02
N ILE A 14 57.20 82.94 66.22
CA ILE A 14 56.67 82.79 64.85
C ILE A 14 57.73 82.20 63.91
N VAL A 15 59.00 82.60 64.04
CA VAL A 15 60.09 82.03 63.23
C VAL A 15 60.42 80.60 63.66
N LEU A 16 60.42 80.29 64.96
CA LEU A 16 60.58 78.91 65.45
C LEU A 16 59.38 78.03 65.09
N LEU A 17 58.16 78.57 65.14
CA LEU A 17 56.96 77.90 64.62
C LEU A 17 57.06 77.69 63.11
N GLY A 18 57.55 78.68 62.36
CA GLY A 18 57.77 78.58 60.92
C GLY A 18 58.83 77.55 60.55
N VAL A 19 59.95 77.49 61.29
CA VAL A 19 61.01 76.48 61.09
C VAL A 19 60.55 75.10 61.51
N ALA A 20 59.84 74.96 62.63
CA ALA A 20 59.23 73.71 63.07
C ALA A 20 58.17 73.22 62.07
N LEU A 21 57.37 74.13 61.50
CA LEU A 21 56.37 73.83 60.48
C LEU A 21 57.04 73.40 59.16
N CYS A 22 58.07 74.11 58.71
CA CYS A 22 58.86 73.72 57.54
C CYS A 22 59.57 72.38 57.75
N TRP A 23 60.06 72.08 58.96
CA TRP A 23 60.64 70.79 59.30
C TRP A 23 59.59 69.67 59.31
N LEU A 24 58.44 69.88 59.95
CA LEU A 24 57.31 68.94 60.01
C LEU A 24 56.77 68.59 58.62
N ILE A 25 56.63 69.59 57.75
CA ILE A 25 56.03 69.44 56.41
C ILE A 25 57.08 69.00 55.37
N GLY A 26 58.32 69.49 55.47
CA GLY A 26 59.35 69.37 54.43
C GLY A 26 60.35 68.23 54.60
N THR A 27 60.36 67.51 55.73
CA THR A 27 61.38 66.48 56.02
C THR A 27 60.79 65.12 56.38
N GLN A 28 61.60 64.06 56.24
CA GLN A 28 61.22 62.68 56.57
C GLN A 28 61.04 62.42 58.06
N THR A 29 61.86 63.06 58.90
CA THR A 29 61.68 63.03 60.35
C THR A 29 60.44 63.81 60.80
N GLY A 30 60.09 64.89 60.07
CA GLY A 30 58.81 65.58 60.23
C GLY A 30 57.60 64.70 59.90
N LEU A 31 57.63 64.01 58.75
CA LEU A 31 56.55 63.12 58.29
C LEU A 31 56.33 61.94 59.25
N THR A 32 57.40 61.26 59.67
CA THR A 32 57.33 60.16 60.66
C THR A 32 56.73 60.63 61.99
N THR A 33 57.12 61.82 62.46
CA THR A 33 56.56 62.43 63.69
C THR A 33 55.07 62.77 63.51
N LEU A 34 54.69 63.37 62.37
CA LEU A 34 53.30 63.70 62.07
C LEU A 34 52.41 62.46 61.94
N LEU A 35 52.89 61.39 61.30
CA LEU A 35 52.14 60.14 61.19
C LEU A 35 52.02 59.41 62.53
N GLY A 36 53.08 59.46 63.36
CA GLY A 36 53.03 58.98 64.73
C GLY A 36 51.97 59.70 65.56
N LEU A 37 51.89 61.04 65.44
CA LEU A 37 50.84 61.84 66.05
C LEU A 37 49.45 61.56 65.44
N ALA A 38 49.36 61.37 64.11
CA ALA A 38 48.10 61.12 63.41
C ALA A 38 47.40 59.85 63.91
N SER A 39 48.15 58.80 64.27
CA SER A 39 47.59 57.58 64.88
C SER A 39 46.83 57.83 66.20
N HIS A 40 47.11 58.94 66.88
CA HIS A 40 46.40 59.35 68.10
C HIS A 40 45.08 60.06 67.81
N TRP A 41 45.01 60.81 66.70
CA TRP A 41 43.84 61.60 66.31
C TRP A 41 42.88 60.82 65.40
N VAL A 42 43.37 59.77 64.74
CA VAL A 42 42.60 58.89 63.87
C VAL A 42 42.78 57.44 64.37
N PRO A 43 41.96 57.01 65.36
CA PRO A 43 42.01 55.66 65.89
C PRO A 43 41.82 54.62 64.76
N GLY A 44 42.69 53.61 64.73
CA GLY A 44 42.64 52.57 63.71
C GLY A 44 43.45 52.86 62.44
N PHE A 45 44.05 54.04 62.29
CA PHE A 45 45.00 54.33 61.21
C PHE A 45 46.40 53.81 61.55
N GLY A 46 46.96 52.98 60.68
CA GLY A 46 48.29 52.40 60.81
C GLY A 46 49.07 52.47 59.50
N VAL A 47 50.38 52.70 59.61
CA VAL A 47 51.30 52.72 58.47
C VAL A 47 52.54 51.91 58.86
N ALA A 48 52.88 50.90 58.06
CA ALA A 48 54.02 50.03 58.35
C ALA A 48 55.38 50.73 58.15
N SER A 49 55.49 51.55 57.10
CA SER A 49 56.67 52.38 56.85
C SER A 49 56.34 53.60 56.00
N CYS A 50 57.12 54.68 56.12
CA CYS A 50 56.94 55.89 55.34
C CYS A 50 58.29 56.47 54.87
N GLU A 51 58.29 57.06 53.68
CA GLU A 51 59.46 57.65 53.05
C GLU A 51 59.07 58.99 52.39
N GLY A 52 60.00 59.95 52.36
CA GLY A 52 59.77 61.28 51.78
C GLY A 52 59.37 62.35 52.78
N SER A 53 58.54 63.33 52.38
CA SER A 53 58.04 64.42 53.22
C SER A 53 56.54 64.58 53.05
N LEU A 54 55.84 65.36 53.89
CA LEU A 54 54.38 65.53 53.78
C LEU A 54 53.95 66.05 52.39
N LEU A 55 54.83 66.75 51.68
CA LEU A 55 54.60 67.28 50.34
C LEU A 55 54.88 66.25 49.22
N ASN A 56 55.63 65.20 49.52
CA ASN A 56 55.94 64.12 48.58
C ASN A 56 56.24 62.85 49.40
N ALA A 57 55.20 62.11 49.77
CA ALA A 57 55.29 60.97 50.67
C ALA A 57 54.94 59.68 49.95
N THR A 58 55.59 58.59 50.36
CA THR A 58 55.18 57.22 50.05
C THR A 58 55.02 56.46 51.36
N LEU A 59 53.80 56.02 51.63
CA LEU A 59 53.45 55.14 52.74
C LEU A 59 53.33 53.71 52.23
N LYS A 60 53.84 52.74 52.98
CA LYS A 60 53.67 51.31 52.70
C LYS A 60 52.94 50.63 53.85
N GLY A 61 52.08 49.68 53.52
CA GLY A 61 51.23 48.96 54.47
C GLY A 61 50.30 49.91 55.21
N VAL A 62 49.52 50.70 54.46
CA VAL A 62 48.52 51.60 55.03
C VAL A 62 47.30 50.79 55.39
N THR A 63 46.85 50.91 56.63
CA THR A 63 45.65 50.26 57.14
C THR A 63 44.81 51.30 57.87
N TYR A 64 43.50 51.24 57.71
CA TYR A 64 42.56 52.04 58.47
C TYR A 64 41.35 51.18 58.80
N ARG A 65 41.03 51.05 60.08
CA ARG A 65 39.87 50.26 60.51
C ARG A 65 39.05 51.01 61.53
N ASP A 66 37.76 51.18 61.23
CA ASP A 66 36.75 51.66 62.17
C ASP A 66 35.56 50.68 62.25
N ALA A 67 34.44 51.14 62.82
CA ALA A 67 33.25 50.32 63.03
C ALA A 67 32.51 49.94 61.73
N ALA A 68 32.73 50.66 60.63
CA ALA A 68 32.01 50.50 59.37
C ALA A 68 32.91 50.20 58.17
N ILE A 69 34.20 50.53 58.25
CA ILE A 69 35.13 50.48 57.13
C ILE A 69 36.47 49.85 57.56
N ASP A 70 36.95 48.87 56.78
CA ASP A 70 38.28 48.28 56.86
C ASP A 70 39.02 48.49 55.53
N VAL A 71 39.99 49.40 55.52
CA VAL A 71 40.83 49.75 54.37
C VAL A 71 42.23 49.21 54.58
N ALA A 72 42.77 48.51 53.59
CA ALA A 72 44.16 48.13 53.53
C ALA A 72 44.73 48.47 52.15
N ALA A 73 45.89 49.09 52.08
CA ALA A 73 46.61 49.34 50.84
C ALA A 73 48.08 49.01 51.00
N LYS A 74 48.66 48.34 50.00
CA LYS A 74 50.08 47.98 50.00
C LYS A 74 50.97 49.21 49.95
N SER A 75 50.61 50.18 49.11
CA SER A 75 51.29 51.46 49.02
C SER A 75 50.31 52.59 48.78
N LEU A 76 50.59 53.75 49.37
CA LEU A 76 49.90 55.01 49.12
C LEU A 76 50.98 56.08 48.94
N SER A 77 51.08 56.66 47.76
CA SER A 77 52.00 57.76 47.48
C SER A 77 51.25 58.99 47.02
N TRP A 78 51.77 60.17 47.36
CA TRP A 78 51.21 61.43 46.89
C TRP A 78 52.27 62.50 46.71
N LYS A 79 51.97 63.44 45.82
CA LYS A 79 52.75 64.66 45.59
C LYS A 79 51.84 65.88 45.64
N VAL A 80 52.17 66.83 46.51
CA VAL A 80 51.45 68.09 46.74
C VAL A 80 52.31 69.28 46.34
N GLY A 81 51.70 70.25 45.64
CA GLY A 81 52.35 71.51 45.28
C GLY A 81 52.53 72.45 46.47
N ALA A 82 53.75 72.54 47.00
CA ALA A 82 54.07 73.35 48.19
C ALA A 82 53.71 74.85 48.09
N GLN A 83 53.80 75.43 46.89
CA GLN A 83 53.57 76.86 46.66
C GLN A 83 52.09 77.27 46.80
N ARG A 84 51.15 76.32 46.64
CA ARG A 84 49.71 76.62 46.64
C ARG A 84 49.07 76.49 48.03
N LEU A 85 49.67 75.70 48.92
CA LEU A 85 49.20 75.54 50.30
C LEU A 85 49.22 76.84 51.10
N VAL A 86 50.16 77.76 50.80
CA VAL A 86 50.28 79.08 51.47
C VAL A 86 49.08 79.98 51.18
N VAL A 87 48.35 79.73 50.08
CA VAL A 87 47.19 80.50 49.65
C VAL A 87 45.88 79.75 49.92
N GLY A 88 45.92 78.71 50.77
CA GLY A 88 44.74 77.91 51.13
C GLY A 88 44.26 76.95 50.03
N GLN A 89 45.06 76.71 48.99
CA GLN A 89 44.72 75.76 47.92
C GLN A 89 45.51 74.46 48.06
N LEU A 90 44.85 73.32 47.90
CA LEU A 90 45.48 71.99 47.87
C LEU A 90 45.58 71.54 46.41
N ASP A 91 46.79 71.19 45.96
CA ASP A 91 47.02 70.73 44.59
C ASP A 91 47.81 69.42 44.61
N LEU A 92 47.07 68.31 44.51
CA LEU A 92 47.56 66.93 44.50
C LEU A 92 47.89 66.56 43.06
N SER A 93 49.16 66.72 42.68
CA SER A 93 49.61 66.56 41.30
C SER A 93 49.57 65.11 40.83
N ARG A 94 49.67 64.17 41.77
CA ARG A 94 49.50 62.73 41.60
C ARG A 94 49.32 62.10 42.98
N MET A 95 48.32 61.26 43.12
CA MET A 95 48.17 60.30 44.21
C MET A 95 47.98 58.92 43.60
N GLU A 96 48.70 57.95 44.14
CA GLU A 96 48.70 56.58 43.64
C GLU A 96 48.56 55.62 44.82
N ILE A 97 47.62 54.68 44.69
CA ILE A 97 47.36 53.61 45.65
C ILE A 97 47.56 52.29 44.92
N GLU A 98 48.37 51.38 45.46
CA GLU A 98 48.55 50.04 44.90
C GLU A 98 48.00 48.97 45.85
N GLU A 99 47.41 47.93 45.26
CA GLU A 99 46.78 46.79 45.92
C GLU A 99 45.91 47.22 47.10
N ALA A 100 44.88 48.02 46.81
CA ALA A 100 43.94 48.49 47.80
C ALA A 100 42.79 47.49 47.97
N ARG A 101 42.38 47.29 49.21
CA ARG A 101 41.19 46.56 49.64
C ARG A 101 40.39 47.46 50.55
N LEU A 102 39.13 47.63 50.22
CA LEU A 102 38.15 48.36 51.00
C LEU A 102 37.02 47.40 51.32
N THR A 103 36.78 47.17 52.60
CA THR A 103 35.68 46.35 53.10
C THR A 103 34.74 47.26 53.86
N VAL A 104 33.48 47.30 53.46
CA VAL A 104 32.44 48.12 54.11
C VAL A 104 31.45 47.17 54.78
N SER A 105 31.30 47.30 56.11
CA SER A 105 30.41 46.48 56.94
C SER A 105 29.11 47.23 57.26
N ALA A 106 27.97 46.71 56.80
CA ALA A 106 26.66 47.27 57.11
C ALA A 106 26.01 46.55 58.31
N SER A 107 26.31 46.99 59.54
CA SER A 107 25.70 46.58 60.83
C SER A 107 25.66 45.08 61.23
N THR A 108 25.77 44.11 60.31
CA THR A 108 25.85 42.67 60.54
C THR A 108 27.01 42.05 59.76
N LYS A 109 27.62 40.99 60.29
CA LYS A 109 28.83 40.34 59.73
C LYS A 109 28.61 39.64 58.37
N GLU A 110 27.38 39.50 57.90
CA GLU A 110 27.03 38.78 56.66
C GLU A 110 26.88 39.70 55.43
N GLU A 111 26.83 41.03 55.62
CA GLU A 111 26.69 42.03 54.55
C GLU A 111 28.00 42.79 54.27
N GLU A 112 29.16 42.13 54.37
CA GLU A 112 30.44 42.75 54.04
C GLU A 112 30.59 42.89 52.52
N SER A 113 30.65 44.14 52.03
CA SER A 113 30.99 44.43 50.64
C SER A 113 32.50 44.68 50.54
N GLU A 114 33.17 43.96 49.64
CA GLU A 114 34.61 44.05 49.44
C GLU A 114 34.92 44.63 48.05
N VAL A 115 35.66 45.74 48.02
CA VAL A 115 36.24 46.31 46.80
C VAL A 115 37.74 46.07 46.85
N ARG A 116 38.29 45.41 45.83
CA ARG A 116 39.74 45.32 45.62
C ARG A 116 40.10 46.06 44.35
N LEU A 117 41.29 46.62 44.29
CA LEU A 117 41.83 47.22 43.07
C LEU A 117 43.35 47.08 43.06
N GLU A 118 43.92 46.83 41.88
CA GLU A 118 45.37 46.65 41.72
C GLU A 118 46.10 47.99 41.81
N ARG A 119 45.56 49.02 41.16
CA ARG A 119 46.12 50.37 41.17
C ARG A 119 45.02 51.43 41.01
N LEU A 120 45.13 52.51 41.77
CA LEU A 120 44.36 53.73 41.62
C LEU A 120 45.34 54.88 41.43
N THR A 121 45.17 55.67 40.38
CA THR A 121 45.88 56.95 40.22
C THR A 121 44.87 58.08 40.11
N VAL A 122 45.14 59.20 40.77
CA VAL A 122 44.22 60.35 40.77
C VAL A 122 44.98 61.65 40.92
N ASN A 123 44.55 62.67 40.19
CA ASN A 123 44.96 64.05 40.43
C ASN A 123 43.77 64.79 41.04
N ALA A 124 44.00 65.52 42.14
CA ALA A 124 42.94 66.25 42.81
C ALA A 124 43.39 67.66 43.15
N ARG A 125 42.54 68.65 42.94
CA ARG A 125 42.81 70.03 43.31
C ARG A 125 41.61 70.62 44.02
N TYR A 126 41.84 71.18 45.20
CA TYR A 126 40.86 71.93 45.95
C TYR A 126 41.27 73.42 45.95
N ALA A 127 40.44 74.26 45.33
CA ALA A 127 40.65 75.70 45.25
C ALA A 127 39.29 76.41 45.09
N ASP A 128 39.12 77.55 45.76
CA ASP A 128 37.93 78.41 45.63
C ASP A 128 36.60 77.66 45.82
N ASP A 129 36.52 76.85 46.88
CA ASP A 129 35.39 75.96 47.20
C ASP A 129 35.00 75.00 46.06
N ARG A 130 35.97 74.63 45.23
CA ARG A 130 35.84 73.62 44.17
C ARG A 130 36.88 72.52 44.32
N LEU A 131 36.41 71.27 44.35
CA LEU A 131 37.22 70.06 44.27
C LEU A 131 37.18 69.53 42.83
N THR A 132 38.28 69.67 42.11
CA THR A 132 38.45 69.09 40.78
C THR A 132 39.29 67.81 40.87
N VAL A 133 38.75 66.68 40.42
CA VAL A 133 39.41 65.38 40.29
C VAL A 133 39.64 65.10 38.81
N SER A 134 40.87 64.91 38.37
CA SER A 134 41.18 64.62 36.96
C SER A 134 42.05 63.37 36.83
N ASN A 135 41.92 62.67 35.72
CA ASN A 135 42.70 61.47 35.40
C ASN A 135 42.61 60.41 36.50
N LEU A 136 41.40 60.15 37.01
CA LEU A 136 41.18 59.01 37.90
C LEU A 136 41.26 57.73 37.07
N GLU A 137 42.28 56.91 37.29
CA GLU A 137 42.44 55.63 36.61
C GLU A 137 42.46 54.50 37.62
N LEU A 138 41.51 53.57 37.50
CA LEU A 138 41.36 52.37 38.31
C LEU A 138 41.73 51.16 37.45
N GLU A 139 42.77 50.42 37.85
CA GLU A 139 43.18 49.17 37.18
C GLU A 139 42.62 47.96 37.93
N ARG A 140 41.87 47.12 37.19
CA ARG A 140 41.25 45.87 37.63
C ARG A 140 40.53 45.96 38.98
N PRO A 141 39.59 46.91 39.18
CA PRO A 141 38.78 46.85 40.37
C PRO A 141 37.91 45.61 40.35
N SER A 142 37.88 44.86 41.44
CA SER A 142 36.90 43.79 41.66
C SER A 142 35.96 44.22 42.78
N VAL A 143 34.66 44.22 42.50
CA VAL A 143 33.63 44.53 43.50
C VAL A 143 32.86 43.26 43.81
N ARG A 144 32.91 42.86 45.07
CA ARG A 144 32.12 41.77 45.63
C ARG A 144 31.11 42.38 46.60
N ALA A 145 29.87 42.53 46.15
CA ALA A 145 28.80 42.98 47.01
C ALA A 145 28.52 41.92 48.10
N GLY A 146 28.35 42.37 49.34
CA GLY A 146 27.89 41.51 50.43
C GLY A 146 26.53 40.91 50.07
N ARG A 147 26.36 39.60 50.23
CA ARG A 147 25.07 38.96 50.00
C ARG A 147 24.14 39.38 51.13
N SER A 148 23.27 40.36 50.89
CA SER A 148 21.92 40.19 51.40
C SER A 148 21.40 38.94 50.68
N GLN A 149 21.32 37.80 51.39
CA GLN A 149 20.44 36.76 50.89
C GLN A 149 19.09 37.45 50.71
N PRO A 150 18.48 37.44 49.51
CA PRO A 150 17.06 37.69 49.46
C PRO A 150 16.47 36.57 50.31
N THR A 151 16.10 36.90 51.55
CA THR A 151 15.25 36.04 52.38
C THR A 151 14.13 35.59 51.47
N GLU A 152 14.06 34.28 51.22
CA GLU A 152 13.11 33.58 50.35
C GLU A 152 12.05 34.50 49.73
N THR A 153 12.32 35.07 48.56
CA THR A 153 11.30 35.67 47.66
C THR A 153 10.07 36.26 48.38
N SER A 154 10.25 37.19 49.32
CA SER A 154 9.17 38.11 49.63
C SER A 154 9.05 39.01 48.42
N ALA A 155 8.18 38.61 47.50
CA ALA A 155 7.90 39.32 46.27
C ALA A 155 7.78 40.82 46.59
N PHE A 156 8.67 41.64 46.04
CA PHE A 156 8.36 43.05 45.84
C PHE A 156 7.08 43.06 44.99
N SER A 157 5.92 43.21 45.64
CA SER A 157 4.66 43.18 44.91
C SER A 157 4.62 44.45 44.06
N LEU A 158 4.25 44.32 42.80
CA LEU A 158 4.08 45.49 41.91
C LEU A 158 3.08 46.51 42.47
N SER A 159 2.19 46.10 43.38
CA SER A 159 1.27 46.99 44.11
C SER A 159 1.98 47.89 45.14
N SER A 160 3.06 47.40 45.77
CA SER A 160 3.85 48.17 46.76
C SER A 160 4.68 49.29 46.13
N LEU A 161 5.05 49.14 44.85
CA LEU A 161 5.84 50.12 44.08
C LEU A 161 5.20 51.51 44.08
N SER A 162 3.89 51.62 43.92
CA SER A 162 3.20 52.93 43.93
C SER A 162 3.42 53.69 45.26
N SER A 163 3.26 52.99 46.39
CA SER A 163 3.43 53.57 47.73
C SER A 163 4.88 53.90 48.07
N VAL A 164 5.82 53.06 47.61
CA VAL A 164 7.26 53.25 47.81
C VAL A 164 7.76 54.42 46.97
N ILE A 165 7.39 54.47 45.68
CA ILE A 165 7.73 55.57 44.76
C ILE A 165 7.21 56.89 45.31
N GLN A 166 5.95 56.95 45.74
CA GLN A 166 5.34 58.18 46.25
C GLN A 166 6.02 58.68 47.54
N ASN A 167 6.25 57.79 48.53
CA ASN A 167 6.88 58.19 49.79
C ASN A 167 8.35 58.59 49.61
N GLN A 168 9.11 57.86 48.79
CA GLN A 168 10.54 58.14 48.61
C GLN A 168 10.79 59.37 47.72
N ILE A 169 10.02 59.57 46.65
CA ILE A 169 10.22 60.71 45.75
C ILE A 169 9.74 62.02 46.37
N ARG A 170 8.64 62.02 47.15
CA ARG A 170 8.18 63.23 47.86
C ARG A 170 9.16 63.68 48.95
N GLN A 171 9.79 62.73 49.63
CA GLN A 171 10.75 63.00 50.71
C GLN A 171 12.20 63.16 50.22
N LEU A 172 12.42 63.12 48.91
CA LEU A 172 13.75 63.19 48.32
C LEU A 172 14.36 64.58 48.57
N GLN A 173 15.34 64.62 49.48
CA GLN A 173 16.23 65.75 49.74
C GLN A 173 17.67 65.27 49.57
N LEU A 174 18.43 65.90 48.67
CA LEU A 174 19.85 65.61 48.52
C LEU A 174 20.64 66.34 49.60
N PRO A 175 21.70 65.73 50.14
CA PRO A 175 22.65 66.44 50.99
C PRO A 175 23.32 67.55 50.17
N ALA A 176 23.29 68.78 50.68
CA ALA A 176 24.01 69.88 50.07
C ALA A 176 25.52 69.64 50.22
N LEU A 177 26.23 69.54 49.10
CA LEU A 177 27.69 69.51 49.13
C LEU A 177 28.20 70.91 49.51
N PRO A 178 29.14 71.00 50.47
CA PRO A 178 29.69 72.28 50.90
C PRO A 178 30.64 72.92 49.86
N PHE A 179 30.90 72.25 48.74
CA PHE A 179 31.78 72.69 47.65
C PHE A 179 31.28 72.20 46.29
N GLU A 180 31.74 72.82 45.20
CA GLU A 180 31.55 72.30 43.83
C GLU A 180 32.50 71.12 43.59
N PHE A 181 32.00 70.04 43.02
CA PHE A 181 32.81 68.88 42.65
C PHE A 181 32.85 68.75 41.13
N GLU A 182 34.03 68.60 40.56
CA GLU A 182 34.20 68.34 39.13
C GLU A 182 35.19 67.19 38.93
N ALA A 183 34.83 66.26 38.07
CA ALA A 183 35.55 65.03 37.81
C ALA A 183 35.74 64.91 36.29
N THR A 184 36.96 64.73 35.79
CA THR A 184 37.22 64.58 34.35
C THR A 184 38.18 63.43 34.05
N ASN A 185 38.00 62.79 32.89
CA ASN A 185 38.84 61.69 32.40
C ASN A 185 38.94 60.53 33.39
N TRP A 186 37.81 60.03 33.85
CA TRP A 186 37.76 58.85 34.71
C TRP A 186 37.79 57.60 33.85
N ARG A 187 38.68 56.65 34.18
CA ARG A 187 38.83 55.39 33.44
C ARG A 187 38.92 54.23 34.42
N VAL A 188 38.18 53.17 34.11
CA VAL A 188 38.20 51.91 34.83
C VAL A 188 38.61 50.82 33.84
N ARG A 189 39.84 50.32 33.99
CA ARG A 189 40.37 49.24 33.18
C ARG A 189 39.93 47.91 33.77
N GLN A 190 38.86 47.33 33.22
CA GLN A 190 38.35 45.99 33.55
C GLN A 190 37.83 45.87 35.00
N LEU A 191 36.66 46.45 35.26
CA LEU A 191 35.89 46.22 36.48
C LEU A 191 35.29 44.81 36.46
N HIS A 192 35.72 43.94 37.37
CA HIS A 192 35.11 42.64 37.61
C HIS A 192 34.03 42.74 38.69
N TRP A 193 32.77 42.51 38.32
CA TRP A 193 31.65 42.49 39.25
C TRP A 193 31.19 41.05 39.49
N GLU A 194 31.22 40.54 40.73
CA GLU A 194 30.66 39.20 41.03
C GLU A 194 29.12 39.24 41.02
N PRO A 195 28.42 38.38 40.24
CA PRO A 195 28.90 37.14 39.66
C PRO A 195 29.17 37.24 38.13
N GLY A 196 30.31 37.79 37.72
CA GLY A 196 30.94 37.50 36.42
C GLY A 196 30.81 38.53 35.29
N ILE A 197 30.55 39.81 35.56
CA ILE A 197 30.54 40.86 34.49
C ILE A 197 31.86 41.63 34.53
N ASP A 198 32.59 41.61 33.40
CA ASP A 198 33.78 42.45 33.19
C ASP A 198 33.42 43.68 32.35
N LEU A 199 33.63 44.88 32.91
CA LEU A 199 33.29 46.16 32.27
C LEU A 199 34.51 47.06 32.10
N PHE A 200 34.65 47.68 30.93
CA PHE A 200 35.51 48.83 30.70
C PHE A 200 34.68 50.11 30.78
N ILE A 201 35.00 51.01 31.72
CA ILE A 201 34.20 52.23 31.94
C ILE A 201 35.08 53.46 31.70
N VAL A 202 34.59 54.39 30.91
CA VAL A 202 35.16 55.71 30.71
C VAL A 202 34.09 56.74 31.05
N LEU A 203 34.43 57.71 31.88
CA LEU A 203 33.60 58.85 32.17
C LEU A 203 34.36 60.12 31.78
N GLY A 204 33.86 60.81 30.77
CA GLY A 204 34.46 62.03 30.26
C GLY A 204 34.46 63.14 31.30
N ARG A 205 33.28 63.48 31.84
CA ARG A 205 33.13 64.51 32.86
C ARG A 205 31.93 64.28 33.77
N LEU A 206 32.11 64.47 35.07
CA LEU A 206 31.05 64.55 36.07
C LEU A 206 31.20 65.88 36.81
N ARG A 207 30.15 66.70 36.85
CA ARG A 207 30.18 67.97 37.56
C ARG A 207 28.99 68.05 38.49
N ILE A 208 29.23 68.26 39.77
CA ILE A 208 28.22 68.36 40.81
C ILE A 208 28.35 69.75 41.43
N THR A 209 27.37 70.60 41.19
CA THR A 209 27.25 71.92 41.84
C THR A 209 26.02 71.94 42.74
N GLN A 210 25.87 73.00 43.55
CA GLN A 210 24.67 73.19 44.37
C GLN A 210 23.37 73.22 43.54
N HIS A 211 23.45 73.65 42.27
CA HIS A 211 22.28 73.91 41.44
C HIS A 211 22.12 72.95 40.25
N LYS A 212 23.18 72.22 39.87
CA LYS A 212 23.17 71.34 38.70
C LYS A 212 24.22 70.24 38.82
N TRP A 213 23.81 69.00 38.57
CA TRP A 213 24.67 67.84 38.47
C TRP A 213 24.65 67.36 37.02
N THR A 214 25.81 67.16 36.40
CA THR A 214 25.94 66.71 35.01
C THR A 214 26.91 65.54 34.91
N VAL A 215 26.54 64.57 34.08
CA VAL A 215 27.36 63.45 33.62
C VAL A 215 27.46 63.62 32.11
N GLU A 216 28.67 63.75 31.58
CA GLU A 216 28.95 63.93 30.15
C GLU A 216 29.92 62.84 29.69
N ALA A 217 29.62 62.23 28.54
CA ALA A 217 30.41 61.19 27.90
C ALA A 217 30.76 60.03 28.85
N PHE A 218 29.77 59.50 29.57
CA PHE A 218 29.89 58.17 30.18
C PHE A 218 29.79 57.12 29.09
N ASP A 219 30.70 56.15 29.08
CA ASP A 219 30.82 55.10 28.09
C ASP A 219 31.27 53.82 28.80
N ALA A 220 30.47 52.77 28.74
CA ALA A 220 30.77 51.48 29.34
C ALA A 220 30.68 50.40 28.27
N ILE A 221 31.71 49.54 28.19
CA ILE A 221 31.77 48.44 27.22
C ILE A 221 32.05 47.14 27.99
N ASP A 222 31.31 46.08 27.69
CA ASP A 222 31.57 44.76 28.27
C ASP A 222 32.45 43.87 27.37
N GLN A 223 32.72 42.66 27.83
CA GLN A 223 33.51 41.65 27.11
C GLN A 223 32.86 41.10 25.83
N ASP A 224 31.55 41.30 25.64
CA ASP A 224 30.79 40.90 24.45
C ASP A 224 30.60 42.06 23.45
N ASP A 225 31.39 43.14 23.62
CA ASP A 225 31.35 44.38 22.83
C ASP A 225 29.98 45.09 22.91
N GLN A 226 29.26 44.89 24.02
CA GLN A 226 28.03 45.62 24.32
C GLN A 226 28.40 46.97 24.93
N ARG A 227 27.82 48.05 24.41
CA ARG A 227 28.21 49.42 24.73
C ARG A 227 27.04 50.20 25.30
N LEU A 228 27.27 50.98 26.35
CA LEU A 228 26.33 51.93 26.92
C LEU A 228 26.99 53.30 27.00
N THR A 229 26.39 54.28 26.31
CA THR A 229 26.76 55.69 26.43
C THR A 229 25.67 56.46 27.17
N LEU A 230 26.06 57.41 28.02
CA LEU A 230 25.15 58.19 28.84
C LEU A 230 25.63 59.64 28.98
N ASP A 231 24.72 60.56 28.67
CA ASP A 231 24.77 61.97 29.02
C ASP A 231 23.55 62.28 29.88
N ALA A 232 23.75 62.89 31.05
CA ALA A 232 22.66 63.21 31.95
C ALA A 232 22.89 64.55 32.66
N SER A 233 21.81 65.27 32.94
CA SER A 233 21.82 66.41 33.83
C SER A 233 20.61 66.42 34.74
N ILE A 234 20.80 66.84 35.98
CA ILE A 234 19.75 67.00 36.98
C ILE A 234 19.96 68.29 37.76
N GLN A 235 18.88 69.03 38.02
CA GLN A 235 18.91 70.24 38.83
C GLN A 235 18.16 70.00 40.15
N PRO A 236 18.84 69.93 41.30
CA PRO A 236 18.19 69.66 42.59
C PRO A 236 17.48 70.90 43.15
N ASN A 237 16.47 71.40 42.44
CA ASN A 237 15.56 72.47 42.87
C ASN A 237 14.21 71.89 43.35
N ASP A 238 13.16 72.70 43.52
CA ASP A 238 11.86 72.19 44.00
C ASP A 238 11.20 71.17 43.06
N ALA A 239 11.46 71.23 41.74
CA ALA A 239 10.83 70.39 40.72
C ALA A 239 11.72 69.22 40.23
N TRP A 240 13.02 69.29 40.50
CA TRP A 240 14.02 68.31 40.03
C TRP A 240 14.05 68.10 38.50
N PRO A 241 14.32 69.14 37.68
CA PRO A 241 14.50 68.99 36.24
C PRO A 241 15.57 67.96 35.90
N ILE A 242 15.25 67.05 35.00
CA ILE A 242 16.16 66.05 34.44
C ILE A 242 16.22 66.14 32.92
N GLU A 243 17.39 65.82 32.39
CA GLU A 243 17.61 65.55 30.97
C GLU A 243 18.58 64.36 30.90
N VAL A 244 18.19 63.30 30.21
CA VAL A 244 18.96 62.06 30.08
C VAL A 244 18.93 61.65 28.63
N ARG A 245 20.11 61.44 28.06
CA ARG A 245 20.33 60.78 26.78
C ARG A 245 21.19 59.56 27.03
N ALA A 246 20.68 58.38 26.70
CA ALA A 246 21.44 57.15 26.81
C ALA A 246 21.32 56.36 25.51
N ASN A 247 22.45 55.86 24.99
CA ASN A 247 22.44 54.93 23.88
C ASN A 247 23.04 53.61 24.31
N ALA A 248 22.35 52.50 24.06
CA ALA A 248 22.85 51.17 24.35
C ALA A 248 22.92 50.34 23.06
N GLU A 249 23.99 49.58 22.90
CA GLU A 249 24.21 48.66 21.80
C GLU A 249 24.51 47.26 22.36
N PHE A 250 23.76 46.25 21.97
CA PHE A 250 23.95 44.88 22.46
C PHE A 250 23.46 43.84 21.46
N ASN A 251 23.86 42.58 21.62
CA ASN A 251 23.50 41.50 20.71
C ASN A 251 22.38 40.63 21.28
N VAL A 252 21.32 40.41 20.49
CA VAL A 252 20.23 39.47 20.82
C VAL A 252 20.13 38.43 19.71
N GLN A 253 20.32 37.15 20.04
CA GLN A 253 20.27 36.02 19.09
C GLN A 253 21.16 36.24 17.83
N GLY A 254 22.34 36.84 18.00
CA GLY A 254 23.29 37.09 16.91
C GLY A 254 22.98 38.31 16.04
N ARG A 255 21.99 39.13 16.40
CA ARG A 255 21.70 40.42 15.75
C ARG A 255 21.97 41.59 16.70
N ARG A 256 22.70 42.59 16.22
CA ARG A 256 22.95 43.85 16.94
C ARG A 256 21.64 44.62 17.12
N GLN A 257 21.39 45.10 18.33
CA GLN A 257 20.30 45.97 18.71
C GLN A 257 20.87 47.32 19.15
N THR A 258 20.19 48.40 18.80
CA THR A 258 20.49 49.75 19.29
C THR A 258 19.26 50.31 20.00
N LEU A 259 19.48 50.87 21.18
CA LEU A 259 18.49 51.61 21.96
C LEU A 259 18.94 53.06 22.09
N GLU A 260 18.10 54.02 21.71
CA GLU A 260 18.28 55.44 22.03
C GLU A 260 17.17 55.88 22.99
N LEU A 261 17.54 56.21 24.23
CA LEU A 261 16.65 56.76 25.25
C LEU A 261 16.90 58.26 25.38
N LEU A 262 15.82 59.04 25.24
CA LEU A 262 15.76 60.45 25.59
C LEU A 262 14.72 60.62 26.68
N ALA A 263 15.09 61.12 27.85
CA ALA A 263 14.16 61.44 28.92
C ALA A 263 14.37 62.86 29.41
N SER A 264 13.30 63.62 29.59
CA SER A 264 13.34 64.99 30.08
C SER A 264 12.07 65.37 30.84
N GLY A 265 12.17 66.37 31.71
CA GLY A 265 11.04 66.86 32.50
C GLY A 265 11.40 67.08 33.95
N GLU A 266 10.42 67.00 34.85
CA GLU A 266 10.57 67.27 36.28
C GLU A 266 10.29 65.98 37.07
N VAL A 267 11.25 65.49 37.87
CA VAL A 267 11.09 64.23 38.63
C VAL A 267 9.95 64.34 39.66
N LYS A 268 9.71 65.53 40.22
CA LYS A 268 8.59 65.81 41.12
C LYS A 268 7.32 66.29 40.38
N GLY A 269 7.39 66.41 39.05
CA GLY A 269 6.27 66.71 38.16
C GLY A 269 6.17 65.63 37.08
N VAL A 270 6.10 66.03 35.82
CA VAL A 270 5.98 65.12 34.67
C VAL A 270 7.36 64.83 34.08
N VAL A 271 7.68 63.54 33.93
CA VAL A 271 8.83 63.06 33.15
C VAL A 271 8.32 62.46 31.84
N SER A 272 8.82 62.98 30.72
CA SER A 272 8.60 62.41 29.40
C SER A 272 9.83 61.62 28.98
N ALA A 273 9.64 60.44 28.39
CA ALA A 273 10.70 59.63 27.83
C ALA A 273 10.31 59.12 26.44
N SER A 274 11.26 59.10 25.52
CA SER A 274 11.17 58.38 24.24
C SER A 274 12.32 57.38 24.15
N LEU A 275 11.98 56.14 23.84
CA LEU A 275 12.93 55.07 23.58
C LEU A 275 12.72 54.57 22.15
N GLU A 276 13.74 54.70 21.32
CA GLU A 276 13.81 54.13 20.00
C GLU A 276 14.61 52.83 20.06
N ILE A 277 14.06 51.77 19.49
CA ILE A 277 14.65 50.42 19.43
C ILE A 277 14.79 50.08 17.96
N ASP A 278 15.99 49.70 17.52
CA ASP A 278 16.30 49.30 16.14
C ASP A 278 17.11 47.99 16.12
N GLY A 279 16.75 47.06 15.23
CA GLY A 279 17.48 45.83 14.93
C GLY A 279 16.60 44.60 14.69
N SER A 280 16.36 43.83 15.75
CA SER A 280 15.53 42.58 15.70
C SER A 280 14.10 42.82 16.18
N ALA A 281 13.93 43.86 17.00
CA ALA A 281 12.67 44.46 17.34
C ALA A 281 12.79 45.95 17.02
N ASP A 282 12.04 46.44 16.05
CA ASP A 282 12.00 47.88 15.75
C ASP A 282 10.79 48.45 16.47
N ALA A 283 10.96 49.46 17.32
CA ALA A 283 9.84 50.06 18.04
C ALA A 283 10.14 51.49 18.48
N LEU A 284 9.11 52.32 18.49
CA LEU A 284 9.15 53.64 19.12
C LEU A 284 8.24 53.64 20.34
N VAL A 285 8.82 53.80 21.52
CA VAL A 285 8.13 53.86 22.81
C VAL A 285 8.17 55.30 23.30
N ARG A 286 7.01 55.87 23.63
CA ARG A 286 6.87 57.18 24.28
C ARG A 286 6.15 56.99 25.60
N ALA A 287 6.72 57.50 26.68
CA ALA A 287 6.15 57.44 28.01
C ALA A 287 6.06 58.84 28.62
N GLN A 288 4.99 59.11 29.33
CA GLN A 288 4.85 60.23 30.25
C GLN A 288 4.42 59.68 31.59
N VAL A 289 5.10 60.08 32.66
CA VAL A 289 4.77 59.62 34.01
C VAL A 289 4.91 60.77 35.00
N GLU A 290 3.97 60.87 35.92
CA GLU A 290 4.00 61.82 37.02
C GLU A 290 4.28 61.07 38.33
N LEU A 291 5.57 60.88 38.61
CA LEU A 291 6.05 59.99 39.67
C LEU A 291 5.60 60.42 41.07
N ALA A 292 5.50 61.73 41.30
CA ALA A 292 5.15 62.29 42.59
C ALA A 292 3.64 62.44 42.82
N ALA A 293 2.79 62.38 41.78
CA ALA A 293 1.34 62.54 41.92
C ALA A 293 0.66 61.31 42.54
N ASP A 294 -0.53 61.54 43.11
CA ASP A 294 -1.34 60.45 43.70
C ASP A 294 -1.68 59.41 42.62
N ASN A 295 -1.49 58.14 42.96
CA ASN A 295 -1.63 56.96 42.07
C ASN A 295 -0.73 56.95 40.82
N THR A 296 0.19 57.91 40.66
CA THR A 296 1.20 57.96 39.58
C THR A 296 0.57 57.85 38.18
N PRO A 297 -0.05 58.94 37.67
CA PRO A 297 -0.54 59.00 36.30
C PRO A 297 0.53 58.61 35.28
N LEU A 298 0.13 57.82 34.29
CA LEU A 298 1.02 57.36 33.23
C LEU A 298 0.31 57.33 31.87
N LEU A 299 1.07 57.62 30.83
CA LEU A 299 0.72 57.42 29.42
C LEU A 299 1.90 56.75 28.74
N LEU A 300 1.72 55.53 28.24
CA LEU A 300 2.70 54.78 27.47
C LEU A 300 2.11 54.52 26.09
N ILE A 301 2.85 54.89 25.04
CA ILE A 301 2.47 54.68 23.65
C ILE A 301 3.63 53.96 22.97
N VAL A 302 3.39 52.74 22.50
CA VAL A 302 4.30 51.99 21.63
C VAL A 302 3.72 52.01 20.23
N THR A 303 4.51 52.44 19.26
CA THR A 303 4.13 52.49 17.84
C THR A 303 5.17 51.80 16.98
N ASN A 304 4.72 51.29 15.83
CA ASN A 304 5.55 50.63 14.82
C ASN A 304 6.39 49.48 15.38
N ALA A 305 5.87 48.77 16.39
CA ALA A 305 6.57 47.63 16.96
C ALA A 305 6.56 46.47 15.97
N ASN A 306 7.71 46.20 15.36
CA ASN A 306 7.96 45.09 14.47
C ASN A 306 8.92 44.13 15.16
N TYR A 307 8.68 42.83 15.03
CA TYR A 307 9.57 41.81 15.58
C TYR A 307 9.62 40.63 14.63
N ALA A 308 10.81 40.13 14.34
CA ALA A 308 10.95 38.98 13.44
C ALA A 308 12.02 38.01 13.90
N ASN A 309 11.60 36.77 14.16
CA ASN A 309 12.48 35.61 14.34
C ASN A 309 12.21 34.54 13.26
N GLU A 310 12.79 33.36 13.40
CA GLU A 310 12.64 32.26 12.43
C GLU A 310 11.20 31.74 12.28
N SER A 311 10.35 31.93 13.29
CA SER A 311 9.01 31.34 13.35
C SER A 311 7.88 32.37 13.32
N ILE A 312 8.09 33.61 13.76
CA ILE A 312 7.04 34.62 13.90
C ILE A 312 7.56 35.96 13.43
N ARG A 313 6.77 36.63 12.58
CA ARG A 313 6.97 38.01 12.19
C ARG A 313 5.78 38.85 12.62
N VAL A 314 5.94 39.65 13.65
CA VAL A 314 4.96 40.65 14.11
C VAL A 314 5.21 41.96 13.35
N THR A 315 4.16 42.55 12.80
CA THR A 315 4.21 43.81 12.09
C THR A 315 3.20 44.81 12.65
N ASN A 316 3.62 46.07 12.71
CA ASN A 316 2.77 47.21 13.10
C ASN A 316 2.05 47.02 14.44
N ALA A 317 2.70 46.41 15.43
CA ALA A 317 2.13 46.32 16.76
C ALA A 317 2.07 47.71 17.40
N GLN A 318 0.97 47.97 18.09
CA GLN A 318 0.70 49.19 18.82
C GLN A 318 0.17 48.86 20.20
N LEU A 319 0.62 49.60 21.21
CA LEU A 319 0.19 49.48 22.59
C LEU A 319 -0.01 50.88 23.17
N ILE A 320 -1.15 51.13 23.77
CA ILE A 320 -1.46 52.34 24.50
C ILE A 320 -1.86 51.93 25.90
N VAL A 321 -1.14 52.44 26.90
CA VAL A 321 -1.50 52.30 28.32
C VAL A 321 -1.69 53.69 28.88
N PHE A 322 -2.84 53.97 29.49
CA PHE A 322 -3.10 55.28 30.08
C PHE A 322 -3.96 55.19 31.34
N GLY A 323 -3.77 56.11 32.28
CA GLY A 323 -4.46 56.12 33.57
C GLY A 323 -3.48 56.25 34.72
N THR A 324 -3.64 55.43 35.76
CA THR A 324 -2.77 55.40 36.95
C THR A 324 -2.20 53.99 37.16
N LEU A 325 -1.14 53.81 37.96
CA LEU A 325 -0.54 52.47 38.17
C LEU A 325 -1.51 51.44 38.77
N ASN A 326 -2.53 51.90 39.50
CA ASN A 326 -3.54 51.07 40.15
C ASN A 326 -4.85 50.96 39.34
N ASP A 327 -5.05 51.82 38.34
CA ASP A 327 -6.20 51.83 37.43
C ASP A 327 -5.76 52.39 36.06
N CYS A 328 -5.24 51.50 35.22
CA CYS A 328 -4.81 51.80 33.86
C CYS A 328 -5.70 51.10 32.84
N ARG A 329 -5.96 51.79 31.74
CA ARG A 329 -6.54 51.21 30.54
C ARG A 329 -5.43 50.79 29.59
N VAL A 330 -5.56 49.59 29.04
CA VAL A 330 -4.64 49.00 28.07
C VAL A 330 -5.41 48.76 26.78
N ASP A 331 -4.96 49.34 25.68
CA ASP A 331 -5.46 49.07 24.34
C ASP A 331 -4.26 48.65 23.46
N ALA A 332 -4.35 47.50 22.80
CA ALA A 332 -3.27 46.94 21.99
C ALA A 332 -3.81 46.34 20.69
N GLN A 333 -3.03 46.45 19.62
CA GLN A 333 -3.31 45.79 18.34
C GLN A 333 -2.03 45.29 17.70
N ALA A 334 -2.07 44.13 17.05
CA ALA A 334 -0.91 43.57 16.37
C ALA A 334 -1.34 42.70 15.18
N SER A 335 -0.49 42.63 14.17
CA SER A 335 -0.58 41.64 13.09
C SER A 335 0.64 40.73 13.13
N ALA A 336 0.47 39.43 12.96
CA ALA A 336 1.55 38.46 13.00
C ALA A 336 1.45 37.48 11.84
N GLN A 337 2.54 37.31 11.10
CA GLN A 337 2.73 36.27 10.12
C GLN A 337 3.44 35.08 10.78
N LEU A 338 2.77 33.95 10.81
CA LEU A 338 3.30 32.67 11.26
C LEU A 338 3.90 31.89 10.05
N PRO A 339 4.62 30.77 10.26
CA PRO A 339 5.16 29.96 9.16
C PRO A 339 4.02 29.49 8.24
N ASP A 340 4.31 29.27 6.96
CA ASP A 340 3.33 29.16 5.85
C ASP A 340 2.06 28.34 6.14
N ARG A 341 2.14 27.30 6.98
CA ARG A 341 0.98 26.48 7.38
C ARG A 341 -0.08 27.23 8.24
N PHE A 342 0.31 28.29 8.94
CA PHE A 342 -0.53 28.99 9.93
C PHE A 342 -0.97 30.41 9.51
N GLY A 343 -0.45 30.97 8.42
CA GLY A 343 -0.92 32.23 7.83
C GLY A 343 -0.83 33.48 8.73
N ASN A 344 -1.57 34.53 8.35
CA ASN A 344 -1.59 35.82 9.05
C ASN A 344 -2.67 35.84 10.15
N LEU A 345 -2.31 36.39 11.31
CA LEU A 345 -3.17 36.63 12.45
C LEU A 345 -3.27 38.13 12.73
N GLU A 346 -4.45 38.58 13.10
CA GLU A 346 -4.70 39.90 13.64
C GLU A 346 -5.18 39.74 15.08
N ALA A 347 -4.65 40.53 16.01
CA ALA A 347 -5.03 40.51 17.41
C ALA A 347 -5.37 41.93 17.88
N ASP A 348 -6.48 42.06 18.61
CA ASP A 348 -6.89 43.28 19.31
C ASP A 348 -7.15 42.97 20.78
N LEU A 349 -6.71 43.84 21.69
CA LEU A 349 -6.91 43.72 23.13
C LEU A 349 -7.28 45.07 23.72
N SER A 350 -8.29 45.10 24.57
CA SER A 350 -8.67 46.24 25.40
C SER A 350 -9.06 45.76 26.79
N GLY A 351 -8.57 46.42 27.83
CA GLY A 351 -8.89 46.09 29.21
C GLY A 351 -8.57 47.21 30.19
N ARG A 352 -8.99 47.03 31.43
CA ARG A 352 -8.65 47.92 32.55
C ARG A 352 -8.10 47.12 33.72
N GLY A 353 -7.13 47.67 34.43
CA GLY A 353 -6.50 46.94 35.52
C GLY A 353 -5.41 47.70 36.25
N SER A 354 -4.54 46.96 36.92
CA SER A 354 -3.35 47.44 37.61
C SER A 354 -2.13 46.68 37.12
N LEU A 355 -0.98 46.91 37.73
CA LEU A 355 0.24 46.12 37.48
C LEU A 355 0.14 44.63 37.86
N SER A 356 -0.93 44.21 38.53
CA SER A 356 -1.12 42.82 39.04
C SER A 356 -2.43 42.17 38.61
N GLU A 357 -3.31 42.91 37.94
CA GLU A 357 -4.60 42.40 37.46
C GLU A 357 -5.00 43.13 36.19
N LEU A 358 -5.59 42.42 35.23
CA LEU A 358 -6.21 42.99 34.04
C LEU A 358 -7.59 42.37 33.83
N ASN A 359 -8.61 43.21 33.87
CA ASN A 359 -9.94 42.86 33.42
C ASN A 359 -10.01 43.12 31.90
N LEU A 360 -10.02 42.05 31.13
CA LEU A 360 -10.15 42.06 29.68
C LEU A 360 -11.60 42.39 29.30
N GLU A 361 -11.82 43.62 28.82
CA GLU A 361 -13.09 44.03 28.22
C GLU A 361 -13.29 43.34 26.85
N ARG A 362 -12.19 43.17 26.10
CA ARG A 362 -12.14 42.47 24.81
C ARG A 362 -10.71 42.02 24.54
N ALA A 363 -10.51 40.75 24.21
CA ALA A 363 -9.30 40.29 23.55
C ALA A 363 -9.75 39.40 22.38
N ARG A 364 -9.41 39.75 21.14
CA ARG A 364 -9.82 39.01 19.96
C ARG A 364 -8.62 38.69 19.09
N VAL A 365 -8.60 37.48 18.55
CA VAL A 365 -7.66 37.04 17.52
C VAL A 365 -8.46 36.62 16.29
N ARG A 366 -8.03 37.02 15.10
CA ARG A 366 -8.68 36.74 13.82
C ARG A 366 -7.69 36.20 12.81
N ARG A 367 -8.16 35.26 11.98
CA ARG A 367 -7.45 34.77 10.77
C ARG A 367 -8.49 34.55 9.68
N GLY A 368 -8.55 35.45 8.71
CA GLY A 368 -9.60 35.44 7.68
C GLY A 368 -11.00 35.47 8.32
N ALA A 369 -11.81 34.44 8.04
CA ALA A 369 -13.16 34.31 8.61
C ALA A 369 -13.19 33.78 10.06
N MET A 370 -12.09 33.21 10.56
CA MET A 370 -12.01 32.63 11.91
C MET A 370 -11.77 33.73 12.94
N SER A 371 -12.44 33.65 14.09
CA SER A 371 -12.13 34.52 15.22
C SER A 371 -12.31 33.84 16.56
N ALA A 372 -11.42 34.10 17.50
CA ALA A 372 -11.57 33.77 18.91
C ALA A 372 -11.63 35.08 19.70
N SER A 373 -12.53 35.18 20.67
CA SER A 373 -12.62 36.30 21.60
C SER A 373 -12.64 35.81 23.04
N VAL A 374 -11.97 36.56 23.89
CA VAL A 374 -11.80 36.29 25.31
C VAL A 374 -12.17 37.55 26.08
N HIS A 375 -12.89 37.39 27.17
CA HIS A 375 -13.15 38.46 28.14
C HIS A 375 -13.15 37.88 29.55
N GLY A 376 -12.83 38.70 30.54
CA GLY A 376 -12.76 38.26 31.94
C GLY A 376 -11.50 38.73 32.65
N ARG A 377 -11.19 38.12 33.78
CA ARG A 377 -10.14 38.59 34.69
C ARG A 377 -8.87 37.77 34.55
N LEU A 378 -7.74 38.47 34.46
CA LEU A 378 -6.40 37.92 34.59
C LEU A 378 -5.75 38.56 35.82
N GLY A 379 -5.16 37.78 36.71
CA GLY A 379 -4.38 38.27 37.85
C GLY A 379 -3.02 37.59 37.88
N TRP A 380 -1.99 38.32 38.26
CA TRP A 380 -0.64 37.80 38.39
C TRP A 380 0.12 38.47 39.55
N GLU A 381 0.91 37.67 40.26
CA GLU A 381 1.77 38.14 41.34
C GLU A 381 3.00 37.24 41.43
N ALA A 382 4.19 37.80 41.18
CA ALA A 382 5.46 37.05 41.12
C ALA A 382 5.36 35.77 40.27
N GLN A 383 5.49 34.58 40.87
CA GLN A 383 5.38 33.28 40.20
C GLN A 383 3.96 32.66 40.27
N ARG A 384 2.93 33.49 40.42
CA ARG A 384 1.52 33.06 40.43
C ARG A 384 0.74 33.79 39.36
N ALA A 385 -0.13 33.05 38.66
CA ALA A 385 -1.14 33.63 37.78
C ALA A 385 -2.48 32.97 38.09
N GLN A 386 -3.56 33.73 37.97
CA GLN A 386 -4.92 33.26 38.07
C GLN A 386 -5.75 33.86 36.94
N TRP A 387 -6.67 33.10 36.40
CA TRP A 387 -7.52 33.56 35.31
C TRP A 387 -8.93 33.06 35.50
N ASP A 388 -9.86 33.88 35.01
CA ASP A 388 -11.27 33.57 34.97
C ASP A 388 -11.86 34.21 33.72
N LEU A 389 -11.92 33.43 32.65
CA LEU A 389 -12.10 33.91 31.28
C LEU A 389 -13.29 33.21 30.64
N THR A 390 -14.09 33.95 29.90
CA THR A 390 -15.07 33.40 28.97
C THR A 390 -14.48 33.46 27.58
N LEU A 391 -14.42 32.31 26.91
CA LEU A 391 -13.93 32.17 25.54
C LEU A 391 -15.12 31.96 24.62
N ALA A 392 -15.10 32.64 23.48
CA ALA A 392 -15.99 32.38 22.37
C ALA A 392 -15.17 32.23 21.09
N VAL A 393 -15.48 31.22 20.29
CA VAL A 393 -14.86 30.94 18.99
C VAL A 393 -15.92 30.99 17.90
N ASN A 394 -15.50 31.39 16.71
CA ASN A 394 -16.33 31.48 15.52
C ASN A 394 -15.56 30.97 14.31
N ALA A 395 -16.20 30.10 13.54
CA ALA A 395 -15.73 29.48 12.31
C ALA A 395 -14.37 28.78 12.40
N LEU A 396 -14.02 28.16 13.55
CA LEU A 396 -12.73 27.49 13.74
C LEU A 396 -12.57 26.28 12.78
N ASP A 397 -11.55 26.31 11.91
CA ASP A 397 -11.27 25.25 10.92
C ASP A 397 -9.97 24.48 11.22
N ALA A 398 -10.09 23.21 11.62
CA ALA A 398 -9.00 22.34 12.01
C ALA A 398 -7.89 22.22 10.94
N ARG A 399 -8.21 22.39 9.65
CA ARG A 399 -7.22 22.41 8.54
C ARG A 399 -6.20 23.52 8.69
N ALA A 400 -6.60 24.63 9.30
CA ALA A 400 -5.74 25.77 9.58
C ALA A 400 -4.59 25.43 10.56
N TRP A 401 -4.68 24.28 11.25
CA TRP A 401 -3.66 23.72 12.14
C TRP A 401 -3.13 22.35 11.66
N GLY A 402 -3.36 21.98 10.39
CA GLY A 402 -2.80 20.76 9.79
C GLY A 402 -3.61 19.48 10.00
N ALA A 403 -4.84 19.57 10.52
CA ALA A 403 -5.72 18.41 10.61
C ALA A 403 -6.29 18.03 9.23
N PRO A 404 -6.46 16.74 8.92
CA PRO A 404 -7.02 16.27 7.65
C PRO A 404 -8.56 16.42 7.56
N VAL A 405 -9.19 17.10 8.51
CA VAL A 405 -10.65 17.24 8.63
C VAL A 405 -11.05 18.70 8.52
N SER A 406 -12.12 18.98 7.78
CA SER A 406 -12.67 20.33 7.63
C SER A 406 -13.62 20.63 8.77
N THR A 407 -13.42 21.72 9.50
CA THR A 407 -14.35 22.13 10.57
C THR A 407 -14.79 23.58 10.43
N SER A 408 -15.93 23.90 11.03
CA SER A 408 -16.35 25.28 11.27
C SER A 408 -17.00 25.32 12.64
N VAL A 409 -16.17 25.41 13.69
CA VAL A 409 -16.64 25.33 15.08
C VAL A 409 -16.91 26.73 15.63
N ASN A 410 -18.08 26.87 16.24
CA ASN A 410 -18.59 28.07 16.89
C ASN A 410 -18.97 27.74 18.34
N GLY A 411 -19.07 28.74 19.20
CA GLY A 411 -19.53 28.56 20.57
C GLY A 411 -18.45 28.94 21.57
N GLY A 412 -18.52 28.41 22.78
CA GLY A 412 -17.64 28.86 23.84
C GLY A 412 -17.89 28.21 25.19
N GLY A 413 -17.14 28.67 26.18
CA GLY A 413 -17.23 28.22 27.55
C GLY A 413 -16.40 29.10 28.48
N ARG A 414 -16.48 28.82 29.78
CA ARG A 414 -15.64 29.48 30.78
C ARG A 414 -14.42 28.62 31.05
N VAL A 415 -13.27 29.24 31.16
CA VAL A 415 -12.05 28.63 31.67
C VAL A 415 -11.58 29.44 32.87
N SER A 416 -11.45 28.78 34.01
CA SER A 416 -10.82 29.37 35.19
C SER A 416 -9.61 28.55 35.58
N GLY A 417 -8.69 29.14 36.31
CA GLY A 417 -7.53 28.39 36.73
C GLY A 417 -6.47 29.22 37.42
N ARG A 418 -5.44 28.52 37.84
CA ARG A 418 -4.28 29.09 38.51
C ARG A 418 -3.01 28.40 38.04
N TRP A 419 -1.93 29.16 38.01
CA TRP A 419 -0.57 28.69 37.81
C TRP A 419 0.27 29.14 39.00
N GLN A 420 1.07 28.23 39.55
CA GLN A 420 2.00 28.52 40.65
C GLN A 420 3.20 27.58 40.57
N ALA A 421 4.41 28.15 40.61
CA ALA A 421 5.67 27.39 40.67
C ALA A 421 5.79 26.27 39.61
N GLY A 422 5.37 26.54 38.37
CA GLY A 422 5.45 25.58 37.25
C GLY A 422 4.29 24.57 37.15
N SER A 423 3.36 24.54 38.11
CA SER A 423 2.15 23.71 38.05
C SER A 423 0.92 24.55 37.72
N PHE A 424 -0.07 23.96 37.02
CA PHE A 424 -1.34 24.62 36.70
C PHE A 424 -2.56 23.80 37.15
N ASP A 425 -3.69 24.47 37.32
CA ASP A 425 -4.99 23.86 37.57
C ASP A 425 -6.00 24.64 36.73
N VAL A 426 -6.62 23.97 35.76
CA VAL A 426 -7.55 24.56 34.77
C VAL A 426 -8.91 23.90 34.95
N ASN A 427 -9.92 24.70 35.25
CA ASN A 427 -11.32 24.28 35.23
C ASN A 427 -11.99 24.74 33.93
N LEU A 428 -12.81 23.88 33.35
CA LEU A 428 -13.58 24.10 32.14
C LEU A 428 -15.07 24.03 32.50
N ASP A 429 -15.81 25.13 32.39
CA ASP A 429 -17.23 25.17 32.77
C ASP A 429 -18.12 25.56 31.57
N LYS A 430 -19.22 24.83 31.40
CA LYS A 430 -20.31 25.12 30.45
C LYS A 430 -19.84 25.34 29.02
N TRP A 431 -19.01 24.44 28.52
CA TRP A 431 -18.56 24.46 27.13
C TRP A 431 -19.64 23.91 26.22
N VAL A 432 -20.13 24.76 25.33
CA VAL A 432 -21.09 24.41 24.27
C VAL A 432 -20.50 24.87 22.95
N LEU A 433 -20.08 23.90 22.14
CA LEU A 433 -19.58 24.15 20.79
C LEU A 433 -20.59 23.58 19.78
N GLY A 434 -20.80 24.29 18.70
CA GLY A 434 -21.66 23.88 17.59
C GLY A 434 -21.04 24.27 16.26
N GLY A 435 -21.47 23.68 15.14
CA GLY A 435 -20.90 24.05 13.85
C GLY A 435 -20.96 22.95 12.82
N ARG A 436 -19.86 22.82 12.05
CA ARG A 436 -19.71 21.74 11.07
C ARG A 436 -18.43 20.92 11.24
N TYR A 437 -18.51 19.65 10.93
CA TYR A 437 -17.41 18.68 10.82
C TYR A 437 -17.60 17.90 9.52
N ASN A 438 -16.68 18.03 8.55
CA ASN A 438 -16.79 17.42 7.21
C ASN A 438 -18.18 17.62 6.57
N ASP A 439 -18.67 18.86 6.55
CA ASP A 439 -20.00 19.28 6.07
C ASP A 439 -21.22 18.84 6.90
N GLU A 440 -21.02 18.05 7.96
CA GLU A 440 -22.07 17.59 8.86
C GLU A 440 -22.20 18.45 10.11
N THR A 441 -23.38 18.52 10.72
CA THR A 441 -23.59 19.34 11.93
C THR A 441 -22.77 18.81 13.10
N LEU A 442 -22.06 19.67 13.82
CA LEU A 442 -21.32 19.32 15.03
C LEU A 442 -21.99 19.96 16.24
N ALA A 443 -22.12 19.21 17.34
CA ALA A 443 -22.44 19.74 18.65
C ALA A 443 -21.58 19.03 19.71
N VAL A 444 -20.87 19.81 20.52
CA VAL A 444 -20.07 19.31 21.66
C VAL A 444 -20.55 20.01 22.92
N ARG A 445 -20.82 19.24 23.96
CA ARG A 445 -21.22 19.74 25.27
C ARG A 445 -20.32 19.14 26.35
N LEU A 446 -19.75 20.00 27.18
CA LEU A 446 -18.99 19.66 28.37
C LEU A 446 -19.49 20.56 29.50
N LEU A 447 -20.14 19.98 30.52
CA LEU A 447 -20.74 20.73 31.64
C LEU A 447 -19.67 21.30 32.57
N GLU A 448 -18.73 20.45 32.94
CA GLU A 448 -17.61 20.77 33.81
C GLU A 448 -16.42 19.88 33.41
N GLY A 449 -15.20 20.30 33.75
CA GLY A 449 -13.99 19.52 33.54
C GLY A 449 -12.79 20.15 34.24
N THR A 450 -11.77 19.36 34.54
CA THR A 450 -10.53 19.86 35.16
C THR A 450 -9.31 19.28 34.44
N ILE A 451 -8.27 20.10 34.27
CA ILE A 451 -7.00 19.73 33.66
C ILE A 451 -5.88 20.23 34.57
N LYS A 452 -5.05 19.30 35.03
CA LYS A 452 -3.84 19.51 35.84
C LYS A 452 -2.67 18.79 35.14
N PRO A 453 -1.41 19.08 35.51
CA PRO A 453 -0.25 18.43 34.91
C PRO A 453 -0.31 16.90 34.86
N THR A 454 -0.88 16.24 35.88
CA THR A 454 -0.95 14.77 35.96
C THR A 454 -2.39 14.22 35.87
N SER A 455 -3.40 15.09 35.69
CA SER A 455 -4.79 14.64 35.67
C SER A 455 -5.68 15.40 34.70
N ILE A 456 -6.51 14.69 33.95
CA ILE A 456 -7.59 15.24 33.11
C ILE A 456 -8.88 14.59 33.59
N ARG A 457 -9.89 15.37 33.98
CA ARG A 457 -11.20 14.84 34.40
C ARG A 457 -12.30 15.56 33.64
N LEU A 458 -12.97 14.82 32.76
CA LEU A 458 -14.11 15.24 31.95
C LEU A 458 -15.31 14.34 32.31
N PRO A 459 -16.09 14.66 33.36
CA PRO A 459 -17.15 13.79 33.89
C PRO A 459 -18.35 13.64 32.94
N SER A 460 -18.59 14.61 32.06
CA SER A 460 -19.69 14.55 31.09
C SER A 460 -19.28 15.18 29.77
N LEU A 461 -18.78 14.37 28.85
CA LEU A 461 -18.52 14.76 27.47
C LEU A 461 -19.62 14.19 26.58
N GLU A 462 -20.28 15.06 25.83
CA GLU A 462 -21.23 14.68 24.79
C GLU A 462 -20.79 15.29 23.46
N VAL A 463 -20.62 14.44 22.44
CA VAL A 463 -20.27 14.84 21.07
C VAL A 463 -21.33 14.27 20.15
N GLN A 464 -21.89 15.12 19.30
CA GLN A 464 -22.84 14.74 18.27
C GLN A 464 -22.36 15.26 16.91
N VAL A 465 -22.30 14.37 15.93
CA VAL A 465 -21.97 14.67 14.53
C VAL A 465 -23.12 14.19 13.65
N GLY A 466 -23.76 15.11 12.94
CA GLY A 466 -25.01 14.86 12.25
C GLY A 466 -26.16 14.52 13.21
N THR A 467 -27.20 13.91 12.67
CA THR A 467 -28.33 13.40 13.47
C THR A 467 -28.12 11.99 13.99
N GLU A 468 -27.16 11.27 13.41
CA GLU A 468 -27.02 9.81 13.59
C GLU A 468 -25.82 9.42 14.46
N ASN A 469 -24.81 10.29 14.66
CA ASN A 469 -23.62 9.93 15.44
C ASN A 469 -23.55 10.69 16.76
N ARG A 470 -23.55 9.95 17.86
CA ARG A 470 -23.50 10.46 19.22
C ARG A 470 -22.50 9.64 20.05
N LEU A 471 -21.66 10.35 20.79
CA LEU A 471 -20.76 9.81 21.79
C LEU A 471 -21.06 10.51 23.10
N LYS A 472 -21.31 9.74 24.16
CA LYS A 472 -21.56 10.28 25.50
C LYS A 472 -20.81 9.49 26.54
N GLY A 473 -20.14 10.18 27.45
CA GLY A 473 -19.44 9.49 28.52
C GLY A 473 -18.55 10.37 29.38
N ARG A 474 -17.65 9.70 30.08
CA ARG A 474 -16.68 10.23 31.01
C ARG A 474 -15.27 9.87 30.58
N VAL A 475 -14.34 10.78 30.77
CA VAL A 475 -12.90 10.56 30.57
C VAL A 475 -12.19 11.07 31.81
N VAL A 476 -11.56 10.17 32.55
CA VAL A 476 -10.66 10.53 33.65
C VAL A 476 -9.28 9.94 33.34
N TYR A 477 -8.27 10.76 33.50
CA TYR A 477 -6.86 10.39 33.52
C TYR A 477 -6.28 10.97 34.79
N GLU A 478 -5.63 10.17 35.62
CA GLU A 478 -5.06 10.63 36.89
C GLU A 478 -3.86 9.74 37.23
N ASP A 479 -2.69 10.36 37.38
CA ASP A 479 -1.43 9.70 37.77
C ASP A 479 -1.11 8.44 36.94
N GLY A 480 -1.23 8.55 35.61
CA GLY A 480 -0.94 7.45 34.68
C GLY A 480 -2.05 6.40 34.55
N ARG A 481 -3.19 6.59 35.23
CA ARG A 481 -4.35 5.69 35.18
C ARG A 481 -5.48 6.32 34.37
N LEU A 482 -6.12 5.53 33.52
CA LEU A 482 -7.30 5.91 32.74
C LEU A 482 -8.57 5.39 33.43
N ASP A 483 -9.68 6.11 33.32
CA ASP A 483 -11.04 5.66 33.60
C ASP A 483 -11.94 6.33 32.54
N ILE A 484 -12.10 5.62 31.42
CA ILE A 484 -12.91 6.02 30.28
C ILE A 484 -14.17 5.17 30.31
N GLU A 485 -15.33 5.82 30.23
CA GLU A 485 -16.62 5.15 30.11
C GLU A 485 -17.40 5.87 29.02
N GLN A 486 -17.68 5.18 27.92
CA GLN A 486 -18.28 5.78 26.72
C GLN A 486 -19.40 4.92 26.16
N THR A 487 -20.52 5.56 25.86
CA THR A 487 -21.60 5.01 25.04
C THR A 487 -21.49 5.62 23.66
N LEU A 488 -21.37 4.76 22.64
CA LEU A 488 -21.25 5.12 21.23
C LEU A 488 -22.53 4.72 20.51
N GLU A 489 -23.14 5.66 19.81
CA GLU A 489 -24.23 5.44 18.86
C GLU A 489 -23.85 6.14 17.54
N ALA A 490 -23.13 5.45 16.66
CA ALA A 490 -22.74 5.96 15.35
C ALA A 490 -23.61 5.34 14.25
N GLY A 491 -24.77 5.95 14.00
CA GLY A 491 -25.75 5.50 13.02
C GLY A 491 -25.40 5.79 11.56
N LEU A 492 -24.39 6.62 11.28
CA LEU A 492 -23.94 6.88 9.91
C LEU A 492 -22.46 7.26 9.88
N LEU A 493 -21.57 6.26 9.79
CA LEU A 493 -20.12 6.44 9.87
C LEU A 493 -19.53 7.32 8.76
N THR A 494 -20.21 7.44 7.61
CA THR A 494 -19.76 8.30 6.51
C THR A 494 -19.70 9.78 6.89
N GLN A 495 -20.48 10.20 7.89
CA GLN A 495 -20.45 11.55 8.45
C GLN A 495 -19.21 11.80 9.32
N LEU A 496 -18.63 10.74 9.89
CA LEU A 496 -17.38 10.83 10.65
C LEU A 496 -16.18 10.75 9.71
N TYR A 497 -16.23 9.89 8.69
CA TYR A 497 -15.17 9.77 7.71
C TYR A 497 -15.70 9.28 6.35
N PRO A 498 -15.42 9.98 5.23
CA PRO A 498 -16.04 9.66 3.94
C PRO A 498 -15.84 8.22 3.43
N GLU A 499 -14.68 7.62 3.72
CA GLU A 499 -14.37 6.25 3.29
C GLU A 499 -14.95 5.16 4.20
N VAL A 500 -15.53 5.51 5.36
CA VAL A 500 -16.07 4.55 6.32
C VAL A 500 -17.59 4.55 6.25
N GLN A 501 -18.19 3.39 5.97
CA GLN A 501 -19.62 3.22 5.84
C GLN A 501 -20.17 2.36 6.98
N GLY A 502 -21.50 2.40 7.16
CA GLY A 502 -22.21 1.55 8.10
C GLY A 502 -22.55 2.23 9.42
N ARG A 503 -22.89 1.39 10.41
CA ARG A 503 -23.35 1.80 11.73
C ARG A 503 -22.58 1.05 12.80
N LEU A 504 -22.26 1.70 13.92
CA LEU A 504 -21.57 1.11 15.07
C LEU A 504 -22.23 1.60 16.36
N LYS A 505 -22.63 0.68 17.24
CA LYS A 505 -23.22 1.03 18.55
C LYS A 505 -22.64 0.17 19.66
N GLY A 506 -22.56 0.70 20.87
CA GLY A 506 -22.11 -0.07 22.02
C GLY A 506 -21.55 0.74 23.17
N THR A 507 -20.98 0.03 24.13
CA THR A 507 -20.38 0.60 25.34
C THR A 507 -18.93 0.15 25.47
N VAL A 508 -18.08 1.05 25.95
CA VAL A 508 -16.67 0.78 26.21
C VAL A 508 -16.31 1.41 27.55
N ARG A 509 -15.76 0.60 28.46
CA ARG A 509 -15.20 1.01 29.73
C ARG A 509 -13.76 0.52 29.82
N VAL A 510 -12.83 1.44 30.07
CA VAL A 510 -11.40 1.17 30.19
C VAL A 510 -10.88 1.81 31.46
N VAL A 511 -10.34 1.03 32.40
CA VAL A 511 -9.91 1.49 33.72
C VAL A 511 -8.50 1.01 34.07
N GLY A 512 -7.62 1.84 34.64
CA GLY A 512 -6.29 1.46 35.12
C GLY A 512 -5.13 1.97 34.25
N ALA A 513 -3.92 1.56 34.59
CA ALA A 513 -2.70 1.86 33.82
C ALA A 513 -2.55 0.88 32.64
N PRO A 514 -1.81 1.22 31.56
CA PRO A 514 -1.64 0.36 30.38
C PRO A 514 -1.22 -1.09 30.69
N GLU A 515 -0.41 -1.30 31.73
CA GLU A 515 0.10 -2.62 32.10
C GLU A 515 -0.90 -3.51 32.85
N THR A 516 -1.89 -2.90 33.53
CA THR A 516 -2.90 -3.55 34.38
C THR A 516 -4.32 -3.09 34.01
N MET A 517 -4.54 -2.82 32.73
CA MET A 517 -5.76 -2.20 32.24
C MET A 517 -6.93 -3.18 32.35
N SER A 518 -8.05 -2.69 32.90
CA SER A 518 -9.35 -3.33 32.88
C SER A 518 -10.13 -2.84 31.66
N VAL A 519 -10.74 -3.74 30.90
CA VAL A 519 -11.52 -3.43 29.69
C VAL A 519 -12.84 -4.21 29.72
N ASP A 520 -13.96 -3.50 29.74
CA ASP A 520 -15.30 -4.05 29.48
C ASP A 520 -15.83 -3.36 28.22
N ALA A 521 -16.11 -4.13 27.17
CA ALA A 521 -16.61 -3.55 25.93
C ALA A 521 -17.62 -4.47 25.23
N ARG A 522 -18.66 -3.86 24.66
CA ARG A 522 -19.60 -4.53 23.77
C ARG A 522 -19.91 -3.60 22.59
N LEU A 523 -19.44 -3.95 21.40
CA LEU A 523 -19.68 -3.19 20.18
C LEU A 523 -20.40 -4.06 19.14
N LEU A 524 -21.42 -3.48 18.51
CA LEU A 524 -22.18 -4.06 17.42
C LEU A 524 -22.08 -3.16 16.19
N GLY A 525 -21.53 -3.70 15.11
CA GLY A 525 -21.42 -3.04 13.82
C GLY A 525 -22.33 -3.67 12.77
N GLU A 526 -22.91 -2.85 11.90
CA GLU A 526 -23.79 -3.28 10.80
C GLU A 526 -23.39 -2.55 9.51
N ASN A 527 -23.32 -3.29 8.40
CA ASN A 527 -22.96 -2.79 7.07
C ASN A 527 -21.68 -1.93 7.05
N LEU A 528 -20.67 -2.35 7.81
CA LEU A 528 -19.41 -1.63 7.91
C LEU A 528 -18.66 -1.73 6.57
N GLY A 529 -18.26 -0.60 6.00
CA GLY A 529 -17.50 -0.57 4.75
C GLY A 529 -16.26 0.30 4.88
N TRP A 530 -15.14 -0.13 4.31
CA TRP A 530 -13.95 0.69 4.14
C TRP A 530 -13.27 0.34 2.82
N ARG A 531 -13.28 1.28 1.86
CA ARG A 531 -12.75 1.05 0.50
C ARG A 531 -13.33 -0.21 -0.15
N THR A 532 -12.52 -1.22 -0.43
CA THR A 532 -12.92 -2.50 -1.03
C THR A 532 -13.43 -3.50 0.02
N TYR A 533 -13.19 -3.25 1.31
CA TYR A 533 -13.58 -4.12 2.42
C TYR A 533 -15.00 -3.82 2.88
N ALA A 534 -15.80 -4.87 3.13
CA ALA A 534 -17.08 -4.71 3.79
C ALA A 534 -17.42 -5.89 4.71
N ILE A 535 -18.09 -5.56 5.81
CA ILE A 535 -18.52 -6.47 6.87
C ILE A 535 -20.01 -6.23 7.10
N ASP A 536 -20.83 -7.25 6.89
CA ASP A 536 -22.29 -7.13 7.06
C ASP A 536 -22.66 -6.94 8.54
N ARG A 537 -21.96 -7.66 9.43
CA ARG A 537 -22.15 -7.60 10.87
C ARG A 537 -20.85 -7.84 11.62
N LEU A 538 -20.66 -7.10 12.70
CA LEU A 538 -19.55 -7.23 13.64
C LEU A 538 -20.11 -7.30 15.07
N ASP A 539 -19.74 -8.33 15.85
CA ASP A 539 -20.03 -8.43 17.29
C ASP A 539 -18.70 -8.57 18.03
N LEU A 540 -18.32 -7.54 18.79
CA LEU A 540 -17.13 -7.52 19.64
C LEU A 540 -17.58 -7.53 21.10
N ARG A 541 -17.04 -8.46 21.88
CA ARG A 541 -17.21 -8.53 23.34
C ARG A 541 -15.86 -8.66 24.01
N ALA A 542 -15.60 -7.84 25.02
CA ALA A 542 -14.40 -7.92 25.83
C ALA A 542 -14.77 -7.81 27.31
N ASP A 543 -14.20 -8.68 28.12
CA ASP A 543 -14.22 -8.61 29.58
C ASP A 543 -12.82 -9.00 30.06
N VAL A 544 -12.03 -7.98 30.36
CA VAL A 544 -10.64 -8.09 30.82
C VAL A 544 -10.56 -7.39 32.17
N PRO A 545 -10.69 -8.10 33.30
CA PRO A 545 -10.73 -7.45 34.61
C PRO A 545 -9.41 -6.76 34.99
N ASP A 546 -8.28 -7.39 34.69
CA ASP A 546 -6.92 -6.85 34.85
C ASP A 546 -6.00 -7.54 33.85
N ALA A 547 -5.61 -6.82 32.79
CA ALA A 547 -4.78 -7.37 31.73
C ALA A 547 -3.46 -7.97 32.25
N GLY A 548 -2.89 -7.51 33.37
CA GLY A 548 -1.63 -8.01 33.90
C GLY A 548 -1.76 -9.32 34.69
N LYS A 549 -2.85 -9.48 35.44
CA LYS A 549 -2.96 -10.49 36.51
C LYS A 549 -4.17 -11.43 36.39
N THR A 550 -5.30 -10.93 35.92
CA THR A 550 -6.57 -11.68 35.95
C THR A 550 -6.94 -12.10 34.53
N PRO A 551 -7.07 -13.41 34.24
CA PRO A 551 -7.48 -13.87 32.92
C PRO A 551 -8.79 -13.23 32.48
N GLY A 552 -8.77 -12.61 31.30
CA GLY A 552 -9.94 -12.05 30.64
C GLY A 552 -10.16 -12.67 29.27
N PHE A 553 -11.16 -12.17 28.54
CA PHE A 553 -11.42 -12.58 27.17
C PHE A 553 -11.73 -11.40 26.25
N VAL A 554 -11.41 -11.59 24.96
CA VAL A 554 -11.93 -10.79 23.84
C VAL A 554 -12.47 -11.76 22.80
N ARG A 555 -13.66 -11.48 22.27
CA ARG A 555 -14.35 -12.23 21.24
C ARG A 555 -14.75 -11.29 20.13
N LEU A 556 -14.37 -11.60 18.89
CA LEU A 556 -14.81 -10.90 17.69
C LEU A 556 -15.44 -11.91 16.74
N ASP A 557 -16.72 -11.72 16.45
CA ASP A 557 -17.47 -12.53 15.51
C ASP A 557 -17.86 -11.67 14.31
N ILE A 558 -17.41 -12.09 13.13
CA ILE A 558 -17.71 -11.49 11.83
C ILE A 558 -18.24 -12.61 10.91
N PRO A 559 -19.57 -12.69 10.69
CA PRO A 559 -20.16 -13.76 9.88
C PRO A 559 -19.67 -13.79 8.44
N SER A 560 -19.39 -12.62 7.86
CA SER A 560 -18.94 -12.46 6.48
C SER A 560 -18.16 -11.16 6.34
N VAL A 561 -16.99 -11.26 5.71
CA VAL A 561 -16.19 -10.13 5.23
C VAL A 561 -15.89 -10.34 3.75
N ARG A 562 -16.02 -9.27 2.96
CA ARG A 562 -15.65 -9.24 1.53
C ARG A 562 -14.56 -8.21 1.30
N GLY A 563 -13.63 -8.50 0.41
CA GLY A 563 -12.55 -7.60 0.00
C GLY A 563 -11.84 -8.11 -1.26
N ASP A 564 -10.63 -7.61 -1.50
CA ASP A 564 -9.80 -8.01 -2.66
C ASP A 564 -9.37 -9.48 -2.59
N PHE A 565 -9.40 -10.08 -1.39
CA PHE A 565 -9.17 -11.50 -1.13
C PHE A 565 -10.41 -12.39 -1.35
N GLY A 566 -11.51 -11.83 -1.88
CA GLY A 566 -12.78 -12.54 -2.04
C GLY A 566 -13.65 -12.49 -0.78
N ARG A 567 -14.52 -13.49 -0.60
CA ARG A 567 -15.44 -13.59 0.54
C ARG A 567 -14.90 -14.58 1.57
N VAL A 568 -14.79 -14.15 2.82
CA VAL A 568 -14.46 -14.98 3.99
C VAL A 568 -15.64 -14.95 4.95
N ARG A 569 -16.17 -16.11 5.28
CA ARG A 569 -17.26 -16.36 6.22
C ARG A 569 -16.71 -16.91 7.54
N ASP A 570 -17.55 -16.86 8.57
CA ASP A 570 -17.29 -17.46 9.90
C ASP A 570 -15.96 -17.00 10.52
N VAL A 571 -15.63 -15.72 10.40
CA VAL A 571 -14.43 -15.16 11.02
C VAL A 571 -14.69 -15.00 12.52
N ARG A 572 -14.02 -15.83 13.32
CA ARG A 572 -14.08 -15.79 14.79
C ARG A 572 -12.68 -15.63 15.36
N LEU A 573 -12.48 -14.57 16.14
CA LEU A 573 -11.27 -14.37 16.93
C LEU A 573 -11.63 -14.48 18.41
N ALA A 574 -10.89 -15.31 19.14
CA ALA A 574 -11.05 -15.48 20.57
C ALA A 574 -9.69 -15.40 21.25
N LEU A 575 -9.47 -14.31 21.99
CA LEU A 575 -8.29 -14.08 22.83
C LEU A 575 -8.67 -14.34 24.29
N ASP A 576 -7.90 -15.16 24.98
CA ASP A 576 -8.12 -15.54 26.39
C ASP A 576 -6.84 -15.43 27.20
N GLY A 577 -6.92 -15.02 28.46
CA GLY A 577 -5.79 -15.04 29.39
C GLY A 577 -5.35 -13.65 29.83
N THR A 578 -4.06 -13.51 30.14
CA THR A 578 -3.44 -12.26 30.60
C THR A 578 -2.42 -11.76 29.58
N ARG A 579 -1.94 -10.53 29.75
CA ARG A 579 -0.85 -9.94 28.97
C ARG A 579 0.39 -10.83 28.95
N HIS A 580 0.72 -11.46 30.07
CA HIS A 580 1.89 -12.35 30.22
C HIS A 580 1.65 -13.78 29.71
N ASP A 581 0.40 -14.19 29.55
CA ASP A 581 0.05 -15.52 29.08
C ASP A 581 -1.38 -15.50 28.51
N HIS A 582 -1.48 -15.34 27.20
CA HIS A 582 -2.75 -15.35 26.48
C HIS A 582 -2.71 -16.27 25.27
N ALA A 583 -3.87 -16.84 24.96
CA ALA A 583 -4.11 -17.67 23.80
C ALA A 583 -5.09 -16.97 22.84
N LEU A 584 -4.67 -16.77 21.60
CA LEU A 584 -5.50 -16.33 20.49
C LEU A 584 -5.89 -17.55 19.64
N THR A 585 -7.18 -17.74 19.41
CA THR A 585 -7.71 -18.69 18.44
C THR A 585 -8.38 -17.93 17.30
N VAL A 586 -8.12 -18.38 16.07
CA VAL A 586 -8.68 -17.79 14.85
C VAL A 586 -9.32 -18.90 14.04
N GLN A 587 -10.56 -18.65 13.63
CA GLN A 587 -11.30 -19.47 12.68
C GLN A 587 -11.78 -18.57 11.54
N ALA A 588 -11.65 -19.05 10.31
CA ALA A 588 -12.13 -18.35 9.13
C ALA A 588 -12.38 -19.35 8.00
N ALA A 589 -13.37 -19.12 7.15
CA ALA A 589 -13.68 -19.97 6.01
C ALA A 589 -13.87 -19.16 4.74
N SER A 590 -13.19 -19.49 3.66
CA SER A 590 -13.53 -19.05 2.30
C SER A 590 -13.98 -20.29 1.51
N GLU A 591 -14.74 -20.17 0.44
CA GLU A 591 -14.99 -21.35 -0.41
C GLU A 591 -13.80 -21.49 -1.38
N PRO A 592 -13.02 -22.60 -1.37
CA PRO A 592 -13.19 -23.86 -0.62
C PRO A 592 -12.27 -24.06 0.61
N LEU A 593 -11.63 -23.01 1.14
CA LEU A 593 -10.61 -23.06 2.18
C LEU A 593 -11.14 -22.84 3.61
N ARG A 594 -10.72 -23.63 4.59
CA ARG A 594 -11.00 -23.33 6.02
C ARG A 594 -9.73 -23.23 6.85
N LEU A 595 -9.53 -22.10 7.51
CA LEU A 595 -8.40 -21.84 8.41
C LEU A 595 -8.83 -22.03 9.86
N THR A 596 -8.01 -22.79 10.60
CA THR A 596 -8.04 -22.83 12.06
C THR A 596 -6.61 -22.67 12.60
N THR A 597 -6.40 -21.72 13.50
CA THR A 597 -5.08 -21.52 14.13
C THR A 597 -5.23 -21.16 15.60
N SER A 598 -4.23 -21.55 16.40
CA SER A 598 -4.12 -21.18 17.80
C SER A 598 -2.71 -20.74 18.11
N VAL A 599 -2.59 -19.55 18.69
CA VAL A 599 -1.33 -18.90 19.05
C VAL A 599 -1.36 -18.61 20.53
N ARG A 600 -0.27 -18.86 21.26
CA ARG A 600 -0.17 -18.54 22.70
C ARG A 600 1.12 -17.77 22.96
N GLY A 601 1.06 -16.71 23.76
CA GLY A 601 2.24 -15.90 24.03
C GLY A 601 2.04 -14.84 25.10
N ALA A 602 3.00 -13.93 25.14
CA ALA A 602 3.11 -12.85 26.10
C ALA A 602 3.45 -11.54 25.37
N LEU A 603 2.83 -10.45 25.79
CA LEU A 603 3.18 -9.10 25.35
C LEU A 603 4.13 -8.48 26.38
N ALA A 604 5.30 -8.02 25.94
CA ALA A 604 6.32 -7.41 26.78
C ALA A 604 5.82 -6.16 27.51
N GLU A 605 6.48 -5.79 28.62
CA GLU A 605 6.09 -4.63 29.46
C GLU A 605 6.11 -3.31 28.69
N ASN A 606 7.02 -3.14 27.74
CA ASN A 606 7.09 -1.97 26.87
C ASN A 606 5.96 -1.88 25.82
N LEU A 607 5.07 -2.89 25.74
CA LEU A 607 3.97 -3.02 24.79
C LEU A 607 4.38 -3.00 23.30
N ARG A 608 5.67 -3.22 22.99
CA ARG A 608 6.21 -3.16 21.61
C ARG A 608 6.65 -4.50 21.04
N GLN A 609 6.70 -5.53 21.87
CA GLN A 609 7.13 -6.86 21.46
C GLN A 609 6.20 -7.93 22.01
N TRP A 610 5.69 -8.77 21.12
CA TRP A 610 4.93 -9.96 21.46
C TRP A 610 5.79 -11.20 21.18
N ASN A 611 5.90 -12.11 22.15
CA ASN A 611 6.64 -13.35 22.02
C ASN A 611 5.74 -14.53 22.37
N GLY A 612 5.70 -15.54 21.51
CA GLY A 612 4.87 -16.71 21.75
C GLY A 612 5.16 -17.86 20.79
N LYS A 613 4.17 -18.73 20.64
CA LYS A 613 4.21 -19.89 19.78
C LYS A 613 2.90 -20.04 19.01
N VAL A 614 3.01 -20.40 17.73
CA VAL A 614 1.90 -20.94 16.94
C VAL A 614 1.79 -22.42 17.28
N ARG A 615 0.75 -22.80 18.04
CA ARG A 615 0.59 -24.18 18.53
C ARG A 615 -0.03 -25.11 17.50
N ARG A 616 -0.96 -24.59 16.71
CA ARG A 616 -1.65 -25.32 15.64
C ARG A 616 -1.97 -24.34 14.54
N LEU A 617 -1.82 -24.79 13.31
CA LEU A 617 -2.33 -24.12 12.13
C LEU A 617 -2.76 -25.23 11.17
N ARG A 618 -4.03 -25.21 10.78
CA ARG A 618 -4.62 -26.17 9.84
C ARG A 618 -5.45 -25.40 8.83
N LEU A 619 -5.09 -25.56 7.56
CA LEU A 619 -5.80 -25.05 6.41
C LEU A 619 -6.42 -26.24 5.68
N GLU A 620 -7.74 -26.36 5.71
CA GLU A 620 -8.48 -27.35 4.94
C GLU A 620 -8.55 -26.88 3.48
N THR A 621 -8.06 -27.69 2.55
CA THR A 621 -8.17 -27.46 1.10
C THR A 621 -8.93 -28.64 0.45
N PRO A 622 -9.40 -28.52 -0.80
CA PRO A 622 -10.01 -29.63 -1.54
C PRO A 622 -9.12 -30.87 -1.66
N GLU A 623 -7.80 -30.70 -1.68
CA GLU A 623 -6.80 -31.76 -1.86
C GLU A 623 -6.40 -32.46 -0.56
N GLY A 624 -6.75 -31.87 0.58
CA GLY A 624 -6.39 -32.34 1.91
C GLY A 624 -6.00 -31.20 2.85
N PRO A 625 -5.82 -31.48 4.15
CA PRO A 625 -5.45 -30.47 5.12
C PRO A 625 -3.95 -30.17 5.06
N LEU A 626 -3.58 -28.89 4.89
CA LEU A 626 -2.23 -28.41 5.13
C LEU A 626 -2.09 -28.04 6.61
N THR A 627 -1.15 -28.65 7.30
CA THR A 627 -0.98 -28.53 8.76
C THR A 627 0.43 -28.11 9.14
N LEU A 628 0.54 -27.34 10.22
CA LEU A 628 1.80 -27.13 10.92
C LEU A 628 2.11 -28.39 11.75
N LYS A 629 3.25 -29.05 11.47
CA LYS A 629 3.63 -30.33 12.09
C LYS A 629 3.89 -30.21 13.59
N ASP A 630 4.72 -29.23 13.97
CA ASP A 630 5.15 -28.97 15.35
C ASP A 630 4.91 -27.50 15.69
N GLU A 631 4.71 -27.18 16.98
CA GLU A 631 4.56 -25.79 17.40
C GLU A 631 5.84 -24.97 17.11
N THR A 632 5.68 -23.73 16.63
CA THR A 632 6.82 -22.88 16.27
C THR A 632 6.79 -21.56 17.00
N ALA A 633 7.97 -21.04 17.37
CA ALA A 633 8.10 -19.75 18.01
C ALA A 633 7.70 -18.62 17.04
N LEU A 634 7.06 -17.59 17.57
CA LEU A 634 6.69 -16.38 16.83
C LEU A 634 7.02 -15.18 17.71
N SER A 635 7.82 -14.26 17.19
CA SER A 635 8.12 -12.97 17.83
C SER A 635 7.68 -11.86 16.88
N VAL A 636 6.83 -10.95 17.35
CA VAL A 636 6.31 -9.82 16.57
C VAL A 636 6.73 -8.53 17.26
N THR A 637 7.32 -7.61 16.50
CA THR A 637 7.73 -6.27 16.94
C THR A 637 7.06 -5.22 16.05
N THR A 638 7.24 -3.94 16.36
CA THR A 638 6.76 -2.84 15.50
C THR A 638 7.39 -2.83 14.10
N ASP A 639 8.57 -3.42 13.92
CA ASP A 639 9.34 -3.36 12.68
C ASP A 639 9.27 -4.64 11.83
N GLY A 640 8.69 -5.71 12.37
CA GLY A 640 8.58 -7.00 11.68
C GLY A 640 8.29 -8.20 12.60
N ALA A 641 8.31 -9.39 12.00
CA ALA A 641 8.11 -10.66 12.67
C ALA A 641 9.26 -11.64 12.41
N ILE A 642 9.51 -12.49 13.41
CA ILE A 642 10.43 -13.62 13.32
C ILE A 642 9.63 -14.89 13.62
N VAL A 643 9.62 -15.82 12.68
CA VAL A 643 9.02 -17.15 12.82
C VAL A 643 10.14 -18.15 13.01
N GLY A 644 10.07 -18.98 14.05
CA GLY A 644 11.06 -20.03 14.28
C GLY A 644 11.05 -21.11 13.19
N PRO A 645 11.97 -22.08 13.28
CA PRO A 645 11.94 -23.26 12.42
C PRO A 645 10.58 -23.97 12.50
N HIS A 646 10.08 -24.44 11.36
CA HIS A 646 8.77 -25.08 11.27
C HIS A 646 8.65 -25.94 10.01
N CYS A 647 7.72 -26.89 10.02
CA CYS A 647 7.40 -27.71 8.85
C CYS A 647 5.90 -27.70 8.58
N TRP A 648 5.56 -27.43 7.32
CA TRP A 648 4.24 -27.59 6.74
C TRP A 648 4.09 -29.01 6.20
N GLN A 649 3.00 -29.66 6.57
CA GLN A 649 2.72 -31.05 6.25
C GLN A 649 1.35 -31.18 5.62
N HIS A 650 1.33 -31.84 4.46
CA HIS A 650 0.16 -32.30 3.72
C HIS A 650 0.48 -33.72 3.23
N ASP A 651 -0.53 -34.53 2.89
CA ASP A 651 -0.33 -35.92 2.45
C ASP A 651 0.62 -36.06 1.24
N ARG A 652 0.75 -34.98 0.47
CA ARG A 652 1.53 -34.88 -0.77
C ARG A 652 2.65 -33.84 -0.74
N LEU A 653 2.84 -33.12 0.36
CA LEU A 653 3.80 -32.02 0.45
C LEU A 653 4.42 -31.94 1.85
N THR A 654 5.74 -31.82 1.93
CA THR A 654 6.46 -31.46 3.15
C THR A 654 7.42 -30.31 2.83
N LEU A 655 7.18 -29.16 3.45
CA LEU A 655 7.94 -27.93 3.26
C LEU A 655 8.43 -27.41 4.61
N CYS A 656 9.73 -27.35 4.82
CA CYS A 656 10.33 -27.03 6.11
C CYS A 656 11.21 -25.79 6.04
N ALA A 657 11.04 -24.87 6.99
CA ALA A 657 12.03 -23.85 7.30
C ALA A 657 12.92 -24.39 8.43
N LYS A 658 14.18 -24.70 8.12
CA LYS A 658 15.16 -25.20 9.12
C LYS A 658 15.73 -24.08 9.99
N GLU A 659 15.75 -22.86 9.47
CA GLU A 659 16.20 -21.66 10.17
C GLU A 659 15.04 -20.70 10.43
N PRO A 660 15.16 -19.77 11.39
CA PRO A 660 14.17 -18.73 11.61
C PRO A 660 13.98 -17.84 10.38
N ILE A 661 12.73 -17.59 10.02
CA ILE A 661 12.34 -16.66 8.97
C ILE A 661 12.16 -15.28 9.58
N GLN A 662 12.80 -14.27 8.98
CA GLN A 662 12.65 -12.88 9.36
C GLN A 662 11.90 -12.12 8.26
N ALA A 663 10.80 -11.49 8.64
CA ALA A 663 9.99 -10.66 7.77
C ALA A 663 9.87 -9.26 8.41
N ALA A 664 10.76 -8.35 8.02
CA ALA A 664 10.74 -6.95 8.42
C ALA A 664 10.49 -6.04 7.21
N SER A 665 9.99 -4.83 7.44
CA SER A 665 9.65 -3.87 6.38
C SER A 665 10.81 -3.55 5.43
N LYS A 666 12.05 -3.64 5.91
CA LYS A 666 13.28 -3.33 5.13
C LYS A 666 14.18 -4.53 4.88
N ALA A 667 13.96 -5.65 5.57
CA ALA A 667 14.82 -6.83 5.49
C ALA A 667 14.00 -8.13 5.53
N ILE A 668 14.30 -9.04 4.61
CA ILE A 668 13.66 -10.36 4.54
C ILE A 668 14.76 -11.42 4.53
N ARG A 669 14.59 -12.46 5.35
CA ARG A 669 15.40 -13.68 5.25
C ARG A 669 14.45 -14.86 5.35
N LEU A 670 14.36 -15.64 4.27
CA LEU A 670 13.57 -16.87 4.23
C LEU A 670 14.40 -18.01 3.64
N GLY A 671 14.29 -19.16 4.28
CA GLY A 671 14.92 -20.40 3.85
C GLY A 671 13.91 -21.52 3.98
N TYR A 672 13.55 -22.15 2.87
CA TYR A 672 12.64 -23.29 2.84
C TYR A 672 13.25 -24.45 2.08
N GLU A 673 13.09 -25.65 2.61
CA GLU A 673 13.42 -26.91 1.98
C GLU A 673 12.13 -27.65 1.66
N LEU A 674 11.97 -27.97 0.38
CA LEU A 674 10.94 -28.87 -0.11
C LEU A 674 11.47 -30.30 0.01
N GLU A 675 11.17 -30.96 1.13
CA GLU A 675 11.61 -32.33 1.39
C GLU A 675 10.91 -33.33 0.47
N ARG A 676 9.66 -33.06 0.13
CA ARG A 676 8.84 -33.88 -0.77
C ARG A 676 7.69 -33.06 -1.34
N LEU A 677 7.51 -33.14 -2.66
CA LEU A 677 6.30 -32.74 -3.36
C LEU A 677 5.89 -33.84 -4.32
N ASP A 678 4.79 -34.51 -4.02
CA ASP A 678 4.15 -35.44 -4.94
C ASP A 678 3.41 -34.65 -6.02
N VAL A 679 3.89 -34.74 -7.27
CA VAL A 679 3.38 -33.92 -8.38
C VAL A 679 1.94 -34.28 -8.78
N SER A 680 1.36 -35.36 -8.24
CA SER A 680 -0.07 -35.65 -8.41
C SER A 680 -0.97 -34.57 -7.84
N LEU A 681 -0.45 -33.66 -6.99
CA LEU A 681 -1.15 -32.45 -6.57
C LEU A 681 -1.51 -31.54 -7.78
N LEU A 682 -0.75 -31.60 -8.87
CA LEU A 682 -0.99 -30.83 -10.09
C LEU A 682 -2.18 -31.36 -10.93
N ASN A 683 -2.71 -32.56 -10.63
CA ASN A 683 -3.82 -33.16 -11.38
C ASN A 683 -5.12 -32.35 -11.24
N VAL A 684 -5.31 -31.67 -10.09
CA VAL A 684 -6.47 -30.80 -9.88
C VAL A 684 -6.38 -29.56 -10.79
N LEU A 685 -5.18 -29.00 -10.96
CA LEU A 685 -4.95 -27.85 -11.84
C LEU A 685 -5.24 -28.19 -13.31
N THR A 686 -4.97 -29.43 -13.72
CA THR A 686 -5.28 -29.90 -15.08
C THR A 686 -6.69 -30.45 -15.24
N LYS A 687 -7.51 -30.47 -14.18
CA LYS A 687 -8.84 -31.10 -14.17
C LYS A 687 -8.81 -32.53 -14.73
N ASP A 688 -7.80 -33.29 -14.31
CA ASP A 688 -7.52 -34.66 -14.77
C ASP A 688 -7.27 -34.82 -16.28
N ALA A 689 -7.04 -33.72 -17.03
CA ALA A 689 -6.63 -33.80 -18.43
C ALA A 689 -5.28 -34.52 -18.60
N TYR A 690 -4.45 -34.47 -17.57
CA TYR A 690 -3.20 -35.21 -17.43
C TYR A 690 -3.07 -35.72 -16.00
N ARG A 691 -2.53 -36.92 -15.86
CA ARG A 691 -2.10 -37.50 -14.59
C ARG A 691 -0.58 -37.37 -14.48
N PHE A 692 -0.14 -36.62 -13.49
CA PHE A 692 1.25 -36.47 -13.13
C PHE A 692 1.57 -37.40 -11.97
N GLU A 693 2.71 -38.06 -12.08
CA GLU A 693 3.29 -38.92 -11.05
C GLU A 693 4.77 -38.57 -10.88
N GLY A 694 5.26 -38.69 -9.66
CA GLY A 694 6.64 -38.44 -9.30
C GLY A 694 6.81 -37.54 -8.08
N VAL A 695 8.04 -37.43 -7.61
CA VAL A 695 8.38 -36.67 -6.42
C VAL A 695 9.44 -35.63 -6.76
N LEU A 696 9.18 -34.40 -6.37
CA LEU A 696 10.11 -33.28 -6.45
C LEU A 696 10.70 -32.96 -5.07
N ARG A 697 11.94 -32.49 -5.08
CA ARG A 697 12.65 -31.91 -3.93
C ARG A 697 13.27 -30.59 -4.34
N GLY A 698 13.48 -29.71 -3.39
CA GLY A 698 14.07 -28.41 -3.69
C GLY A 698 14.42 -27.60 -2.47
N ALA A 699 15.04 -26.46 -2.71
CA ALA A 699 15.36 -25.48 -1.68
C ALA A 699 15.15 -24.08 -2.24
N LEU A 700 14.69 -23.17 -1.39
CA LEU A 700 14.53 -21.76 -1.65
C LEU A 700 15.26 -20.98 -0.56
N GLN A 701 16.18 -20.12 -0.96
CA GLN A 701 16.79 -19.12 -0.10
C GLN A 701 16.50 -17.75 -0.69
N LEU A 702 15.95 -16.84 0.10
CA LEU A 702 15.81 -15.43 -0.27
C LEU A 702 16.35 -14.57 0.86
N HIS A 703 17.24 -13.66 0.51
CA HIS A 703 17.77 -12.65 1.41
C HIS A 703 17.64 -11.27 0.78
N LYS A 704 16.92 -10.40 1.47
CA LYS A 704 16.76 -8.99 1.14
C LYS A 704 17.31 -8.18 2.30
N ALA A 705 18.41 -7.45 2.11
CA ALA A 705 19.01 -6.63 3.16
C ALA A 705 18.46 -5.20 3.18
N THR A 706 18.14 -4.66 2.00
CA THR A 706 17.52 -3.36 1.76
C THR A 706 16.48 -3.47 0.64
N PRO A 707 15.62 -2.45 0.39
CA PRO A 707 14.67 -2.47 -0.72
C PRO A 707 15.25 -2.86 -2.09
N GLU A 708 16.51 -2.51 -2.35
CA GLU A 708 17.21 -2.68 -3.63
C GLU A 708 18.16 -3.91 -3.65
N GLN A 709 18.61 -4.41 -2.50
CA GLN A 709 19.54 -5.55 -2.41
C GLN A 709 18.77 -6.86 -2.20
N LEU A 710 18.38 -7.50 -3.30
CA LEU A 710 17.73 -8.81 -3.30
C LEU A 710 18.70 -9.90 -3.76
N ARG A 711 18.82 -10.98 -2.99
CA ARG A 711 19.52 -12.21 -3.41
C ARG A 711 18.60 -13.39 -3.21
N GLY A 712 18.50 -14.24 -4.23
CA GLY A 712 17.67 -15.43 -4.20
C GLY A 712 18.35 -16.60 -4.87
N HIS A 713 18.13 -17.79 -4.33
CA HIS A 713 18.52 -19.04 -4.94
C HIS A 713 17.39 -20.04 -4.77
N PHE A 714 16.91 -20.60 -5.87
CA PHE A 714 15.91 -21.65 -5.88
C PHE A 714 16.43 -22.83 -6.70
N GLU A 715 16.41 -24.02 -6.12
CA GLU A 715 16.75 -25.26 -6.80
C GLU A 715 15.57 -26.24 -6.68
N LEU A 716 15.22 -26.87 -7.79
CA LEU A 716 14.19 -27.91 -7.85
C LEU A 716 14.71 -29.08 -8.68
N THR A 717 14.64 -30.28 -8.09
CA THR A 717 15.04 -31.54 -8.71
C THR A 717 13.96 -32.59 -8.54
N ASN A 718 13.98 -33.61 -9.38
CA ASN A 718 13.13 -34.78 -9.20
C ASN A 718 13.89 -35.88 -8.44
N GLU A 719 13.25 -36.45 -7.42
CA GLU A 719 13.76 -37.62 -6.71
C GLU A 719 13.43 -38.91 -7.47
N THR A 720 12.20 -38.98 -8.00
CA THR A 720 11.77 -40.05 -8.90
C THR A 720 11.56 -39.48 -10.29
N ALA A 721 11.59 -40.32 -11.31
CA ALA A 721 11.22 -39.88 -12.65
C ALA A 721 9.82 -39.24 -12.65
N LEU A 722 9.68 -38.15 -13.39
CA LEU A 722 8.41 -37.46 -13.56
C LEU A 722 7.68 -38.11 -14.72
N VAL A 723 6.43 -38.50 -14.50
CA VAL A 723 5.61 -39.18 -15.49
C VAL A 723 4.34 -38.37 -15.71
N ALA A 724 4.10 -37.97 -16.95
CA ALA A 724 2.87 -37.31 -17.36
C ALA A 724 2.11 -38.22 -18.31
N THR A 725 0.90 -38.62 -17.92
CA THR A 725 0.07 -39.55 -18.67
C THR A 725 -1.23 -38.87 -19.04
N LYS A 726 -1.61 -38.94 -20.32
CA LYS A 726 -2.94 -38.50 -20.74
C LYS A 726 -3.93 -39.65 -20.56
N PRO A 727 -4.92 -39.55 -19.65
CA PRO A 727 -5.92 -40.60 -19.50
C PRO A 727 -6.75 -40.70 -20.78
N THR A 728 -6.56 -41.80 -21.52
CA THR A 728 -7.42 -42.21 -22.63
C THR A 728 -8.34 -43.33 -22.11
N GLY A 729 -9.57 -43.43 -22.61
CA GLY A 729 -10.50 -44.52 -22.22
C GLY A 729 -10.06 -45.93 -22.64
N GLU A 730 -8.87 -46.07 -23.23
CA GLU A 730 -8.25 -47.33 -23.64
C GLU A 730 -7.23 -47.81 -22.59
N LYS A 731 -7.02 -49.13 -22.51
CA LYS A 731 -6.20 -49.79 -21.47
C LYS A 731 -4.71 -49.42 -21.46
N THR A 732 -4.20 -48.72 -22.47
CA THR A 732 -2.80 -48.29 -22.55
C THR A 732 -2.74 -46.78 -22.70
N SER A 733 -2.64 -46.08 -21.58
CA SER A 733 -2.39 -44.65 -21.55
C SER A 733 -0.90 -44.40 -21.70
N ALA A 734 -0.56 -43.59 -22.70
CA ALA A 734 0.81 -43.27 -23.04
C ALA A 734 1.41 -42.29 -22.03
N ALA A 735 2.58 -42.64 -21.50
CA ALA A 735 3.28 -41.86 -20.48
C ALA A 735 4.48 -41.13 -21.10
N TYR A 736 4.62 -39.84 -20.80
CA TYR A 736 5.84 -39.07 -21.03
C TYR A 736 6.68 -39.10 -19.77
N ARG A 737 7.93 -39.58 -19.88
CA ARG A 737 8.81 -39.78 -18.75
C ARG A 737 10.05 -38.89 -18.84
N VAL A 738 10.36 -38.23 -17.73
CA VAL A 738 11.59 -37.45 -17.52
C VAL A 738 12.38 -38.12 -16.41
N ASP A 739 13.56 -38.65 -16.73
CA ASP A 739 14.41 -39.36 -15.78
C ASP A 739 15.11 -38.40 -14.82
N ALA A 740 15.59 -37.27 -15.32
CA ALA A 740 16.23 -36.23 -14.50
C ALA A 740 15.77 -34.82 -14.90
N MET A 741 15.50 -33.99 -13.90
CA MET A 741 15.16 -32.58 -14.00
C MET A 741 15.96 -31.83 -12.93
N ARG A 742 16.58 -30.73 -13.34
CA ARG A 742 17.18 -29.73 -12.44
C ARG A 742 16.82 -28.36 -12.95
N LEU A 743 16.09 -27.58 -12.14
CA LEU A 743 15.81 -26.18 -12.37
C LEU A 743 16.53 -25.38 -11.29
N VAL A 744 17.35 -24.42 -11.69
CA VAL A 744 18.03 -23.47 -10.81
C VAL A 744 17.62 -22.06 -11.21
N LEU A 745 17.14 -21.27 -10.26
CA LEU A 745 16.86 -19.84 -10.44
C LEU A 745 17.72 -19.06 -9.44
N ASP A 746 18.62 -18.22 -9.95
CA ASP A 746 19.41 -17.29 -9.17
C ASP A 746 18.89 -15.88 -9.41
N ALA A 747 18.59 -15.14 -8.35
CA ALA A 747 18.16 -13.75 -8.41
C ALA A 747 19.20 -12.86 -7.74
N GLU A 748 19.65 -11.82 -8.45
CA GLU A 748 20.48 -10.75 -7.89
C GLU A 748 19.92 -9.40 -8.32
N ASN A 749 19.37 -8.67 -7.36
CA ASN A 749 18.64 -7.41 -7.54
C ASN A 749 17.46 -7.57 -8.52
N GLU A 750 17.55 -6.95 -9.70
CA GLU A 750 16.53 -7.00 -10.77
C GLU A 750 16.88 -7.99 -11.89
N GLU A 751 17.95 -8.79 -11.74
CA GLU A 751 18.30 -9.88 -12.66
C GLU A 751 17.88 -11.23 -12.07
N ILE A 752 17.22 -12.07 -12.88
CA ILE A 752 16.92 -13.47 -12.58
C ILE A 752 17.54 -14.34 -13.68
N ARG A 753 18.46 -15.22 -13.31
CA ARG A 753 19.04 -16.24 -14.18
C ARG A 753 18.42 -17.60 -13.89
N GLY A 754 17.78 -18.18 -14.89
CA GLY A 754 17.19 -19.50 -14.84
C GLY A 754 17.95 -20.51 -15.71
N LYS A 755 18.35 -21.63 -15.11
CA LYS A 755 18.94 -22.78 -15.79
C LYS A 755 18.04 -23.99 -15.64
N LEU A 756 17.67 -24.60 -16.75
CA LEU A 756 16.87 -25.82 -16.81
C LEU A 756 17.68 -26.92 -17.49
N HIS A 757 17.82 -28.06 -16.84
CA HIS A 757 18.38 -29.28 -17.39
C HIS A 757 17.32 -30.38 -17.27
N LEU A 758 16.89 -30.93 -18.39
CA LEU A 758 15.87 -31.98 -18.48
C LEU A 758 16.42 -33.14 -19.29
N THR A 759 16.36 -34.36 -18.75
CA THR A 759 16.72 -35.59 -19.46
C THR A 759 15.47 -36.44 -19.66
N PRO A 760 14.80 -36.34 -20.82
CA PRO A 760 13.69 -37.23 -21.17
C PRO A 760 14.19 -38.67 -21.35
N GLU A 761 13.30 -39.64 -21.18
CA GLU A 761 13.62 -41.05 -21.38
C GLU A 761 14.24 -41.30 -22.77
N ALA A 762 15.34 -42.06 -22.79
CA ALA A 762 16.07 -42.44 -24.00
C ALA A 762 16.51 -41.29 -24.94
N SER A 763 16.60 -40.05 -24.43
CA SER A 763 16.97 -38.85 -25.18
C SER A 763 18.21 -38.17 -24.63
N GLU A 764 18.88 -37.34 -25.44
CA GLU A 764 19.91 -36.43 -24.92
C GLU A 764 19.29 -35.29 -24.10
N PRO A 765 20.03 -34.70 -23.13
CA PRO A 765 19.49 -33.64 -22.30
C PRO A 765 19.08 -32.39 -23.07
N ILE A 766 17.97 -31.80 -22.63
CA ILE A 766 17.48 -30.49 -23.03
C ILE A 766 17.98 -29.47 -22.02
N GLU A 767 18.59 -28.41 -22.50
CA GLU A 767 19.18 -27.33 -21.70
C GLU A 767 18.55 -25.99 -22.07
N ALA A 768 18.22 -25.19 -21.07
CA ALA A 768 17.85 -23.79 -21.25
C ALA A 768 18.60 -22.92 -20.24
N ASP A 769 19.18 -21.82 -20.70
CA ASP A 769 19.78 -20.77 -19.86
C ASP A 769 19.16 -19.44 -20.27
N VAL A 770 18.41 -18.83 -19.35
CA VAL A 770 17.62 -17.61 -19.59
C VAL A 770 17.92 -16.60 -18.49
N VAL A 771 18.26 -15.39 -18.89
CA VAL A 771 18.44 -14.22 -18.02
C VAL A 771 17.28 -13.26 -18.27
N VAL A 772 16.57 -12.90 -17.21
CA VAL A 772 15.51 -11.90 -17.21
C VAL A 772 16.00 -10.69 -16.41
N VAL A 773 15.89 -9.49 -17.00
CA VAL A 773 16.20 -8.21 -16.34
C VAL A 773 14.95 -7.33 -16.30
N ASP A 774 14.97 -6.27 -15.48
CA ASP A 774 13.89 -5.28 -15.33
C ASP A 774 12.54 -5.93 -14.90
N VAL A 775 12.58 -6.82 -13.91
CA VAL A 775 11.45 -7.71 -13.51
C VAL A 775 10.19 -6.94 -13.04
N THR A 776 10.31 -5.67 -12.64
CA THR A 776 9.20 -4.87 -12.10
C THR A 776 8.37 -4.11 -13.13
N ASP A 777 8.95 -3.77 -14.29
CA ASP A 777 8.31 -2.94 -15.32
C ASP A 777 7.97 -3.74 -16.58
N GLU A 778 8.94 -3.90 -17.48
CA GLU A 778 8.84 -4.66 -18.72
C GLU A 778 9.95 -5.73 -18.78
N PRO A 779 9.70 -6.94 -18.27
CA PRO A 779 10.72 -7.96 -18.16
C PRO A 779 11.30 -8.32 -19.53
N LYS A 780 12.62 -8.11 -19.67
CA LYS A 780 13.37 -8.46 -20.87
C LYS A 780 14.07 -9.78 -20.64
N ALA A 781 13.91 -10.71 -21.57
CA ALA A 781 14.52 -12.04 -21.49
C ALA A 781 15.57 -12.19 -22.58
N THR A 782 16.74 -12.68 -22.21
CA THR A 782 17.78 -13.15 -23.13
C THR A 782 18.16 -14.57 -22.75
N GLY A 783 18.41 -15.45 -23.72
CA GLY A 783 18.75 -16.82 -23.36
C GLY A 783 19.03 -17.73 -24.54
N ARG A 784 19.35 -18.98 -24.24
CA ARG A 784 19.57 -20.04 -25.21
C ARG A 784 18.85 -21.31 -24.77
N PHE A 785 18.22 -21.96 -25.74
CA PHE A 785 17.59 -23.27 -25.60
C PHE A 785 18.26 -24.25 -26.54
N LYS A 786 18.74 -25.37 -26.01
CA LYS A 786 19.43 -26.41 -26.76
C LYS A 786 18.81 -27.77 -26.46
N ALA A 787 18.41 -28.47 -27.51
CA ALA A 787 17.90 -29.82 -27.44
C ALA A 787 18.57 -30.60 -28.58
N PRO A 788 19.79 -31.13 -28.39
CA PRO A 788 20.63 -31.61 -29.50
C PRO A 788 20.00 -32.80 -30.23
N ASN A 789 19.32 -33.69 -29.51
CA ASN A 789 18.82 -34.93 -30.06
C ASN A 789 17.78 -35.60 -29.12
N VAL A 790 16.54 -35.18 -29.25
CA VAL A 790 15.42 -35.68 -28.45
C VAL A 790 14.57 -36.63 -29.29
N LEU A 791 14.27 -37.81 -28.76
CA LEU A 791 13.39 -38.77 -29.44
C LEU A 791 11.94 -38.30 -29.35
N LEU A 792 11.28 -38.15 -30.50
CA LEU A 792 9.87 -37.78 -30.55
C LEU A 792 8.96 -38.86 -29.94
N ASP A 793 9.41 -40.11 -29.95
CA ASP A 793 8.78 -41.28 -29.34
C ASP A 793 8.45 -41.01 -27.86
N ALA A 794 9.34 -40.32 -27.14
CA ALA A 794 9.14 -39.96 -25.73
C ALA A 794 7.90 -39.07 -25.55
N PHE A 795 7.70 -38.08 -26.42
CA PHE A 795 6.60 -37.11 -26.32
C PHE A 795 5.23 -37.66 -26.75
N GLY A 796 5.17 -38.86 -27.35
CA GLY A 796 3.92 -39.50 -27.79
C GLY A 796 2.89 -39.63 -26.66
N GLY A 797 3.37 -39.75 -25.40
CA GLY A 797 2.58 -39.74 -24.17
C GLY A 797 1.69 -38.52 -23.96
N LEU A 798 2.24 -37.33 -24.21
CA LEU A 798 1.54 -36.06 -23.99
C LEU A 798 0.36 -35.88 -24.95
N PHE A 799 0.49 -36.38 -26.19
CA PHE A 799 -0.52 -36.17 -27.21
C PHE A 799 -1.55 -37.32 -27.29
N GLY A 800 -1.34 -38.41 -26.54
CA GLY A 800 -2.14 -39.64 -26.68
C GLY A 800 -1.90 -40.35 -28.00
N MET A 801 -0.67 -40.24 -28.53
CA MET A 801 -0.24 -40.74 -29.84
C MET A 801 0.99 -41.65 -29.68
N GLN A 802 0.99 -42.55 -28.69
CA GLN A 802 2.09 -43.50 -28.47
C GLN A 802 2.30 -44.36 -29.72
N ASP A 803 3.57 -44.60 -30.08
CA ASP A 803 3.99 -45.31 -31.29
C ASP A 803 3.55 -44.71 -32.62
N ALA A 804 2.76 -43.63 -32.59
CA ALA A 804 2.20 -43.02 -33.78
C ALA A 804 3.07 -41.91 -34.37
N VAL A 805 3.98 -41.32 -33.59
CA VAL A 805 4.98 -40.36 -34.07
C VAL A 805 6.35 -40.81 -33.56
N LYS A 806 7.28 -41.01 -34.49
CA LYS A 806 8.68 -41.35 -34.20
C LYS A 806 9.62 -40.41 -34.93
N GLY A 807 10.81 -40.18 -34.40
CA GLY A 807 11.82 -39.34 -35.05
C GLY A 807 12.77 -38.68 -34.06
N ARG A 808 13.69 -37.87 -34.59
CA ARG A 808 14.71 -37.16 -33.78
C ARG A 808 14.56 -35.67 -33.98
N LEU A 809 14.41 -34.93 -32.88
CA LEU A 809 14.34 -33.48 -32.85
C LEU A 809 15.67 -32.90 -32.36
N ALA A 810 16.22 -31.96 -33.13
CA ALA A 810 17.37 -31.16 -32.76
C ALA A 810 16.97 -29.68 -32.78
N ALA A 811 17.22 -28.93 -31.71
CA ALA A 811 16.94 -27.50 -31.62
C ALA A 811 18.11 -26.75 -31.01
N ASP A 812 18.42 -25.59 -31.58
CA ASP A 812 19.35 -24.59 -31.02
C ASP A 812 18.76 -23.22 -31.32
N LEU A 813 18.24 -22.59 -30.26
CA LEU A 813 17.48 -21.35 -30.33
C LEU A 813 18.06 -20.33 -29.36
N THR A 814 18.16 -19.07 -29.77
CA THR A 814 18.42 -17.93 -28.90
C THR A 814 17.18 -17.07 -28.77
N LEU A 815 16.94 -16.58 -27.56
CA LEU A 815 15.82 -15.71 -27.19
C LEU A 815 16.38 -14.32 -26.85
N ASN A 816 15.70 -13.27 -27.33
CA ASN A 816 15.89 -11.87 -26.89
C ASN A 816 14.55 -11.12 -26.93
N GLY A 817 14.49 -9.90 -26.39
CA GLY A 817 13.26 -9.08 -26.38
C GLY A 817 12.50 -9.12 -25.05
N THR A 818 11.23 -8.73 -25.06
CA THR A 818 10.38 -8.74 -23.85
C THR A 818 9.64 -10.06 -23.71
N LEU A 819 9.20 -10.42 -22.49
CA LEU A 819 8.36 -11.62 -22.30
C LEU A 819 7.02 -11.55 -23.06
N LYS A 820 6.54 -10.35 -23.41
CA LYS A 820 5.33 -10.16 -24.24
C LYS A 820 5.60 -10.30 -25.74
N GLU A 821 6.79 -9.89 -26.17
CA GLU A 821 7.21 -9.89 -27.57
C GLU A 821 8.57 -10.57 -27.74
N PRO A 822 8.64 -11.91 -27.55
CA PRO A 822 9.89 -12.63 -27.67
C PRO A 822 10.36 -12.68 -29.12
N MET A 823 11.65 -12.45 -29.31
CA MET A 823 12.36 -12.64 -30.58
C MET A 823 13.19 -13.92 -30.48
N LEU A 824 12.97 -14.84 -31.42
CA LEU A 824 13.66 -16.13 -31.48
C LEU A 824 14.55 -16.17 -32.72
N HIS A 825 15.79 -16.60 -32.55
CA HIS A 825 16.70 -16.88 -33.66
C HIS A 825 17.24 -18.30 -33.55
N GLY A 826 17.51 -18.95 -34.69
CA GLY A 826 18.06 -20.31 -34.72
C GLY A 826 17.19 -21.27 -35.52
N ARG A 827 17.24 -22.56 -35.18
CA ARG A 827 16.49 -23.58 -35.93
C ARG A 827 16.06 -24.77 -35.10
N ILE A 828 15.01 -25.43 -35.59
CA ILE A 828 14.56 -26.75 -35.16
C ILE A 828 14.59 -27.66 -36.38
N ASP A 829 15.31 -28.77 -36.29
CA ASP A 829 15.37 -29.83 -37.30
C ASP A 829 14.70 -31.08 -36.74
N VAL A 830 13.80 -31.69 -37.50
CA VAL A 830 13.20 -32.99 -37.20
C VAL A 830 13.58 -33.95 -38.31
N ASN A 831 14.29 -35.02 -37.98
CA ASN A 831 14.79 -36.02 -38.92
C ASN A 831 14.21 -37.41 -38.61
N ALA A 832 14.21 -38.29 -39.62
CA ALA A 832 13.66 -39.64 -39.54
C ALA A 832 12.21 -39.68 -39.02
N LEU A 833 11.41 -38.67 -39.37
CA LEU A 833 10.02 -38.54 -38.93
C LEU A 833 9.17 -39.67 -39.52
N SER A 834 8.57 -40.49 -38.66
CA SER A 834 7.63 -41.54 -39.03
C SER A 834 6.31 -41.30 -38.32
N VAL A 835 5.20 -41.30 -39.06
CA VAL A 835 3.87 -41.07 -38.51
C VAL A 835 2.92 -42.18 -38.93
N LYS A 836 2.37 -42.92 -37.96
CA LYS A 836 1.44 -44.03 -38.17
C LYS A 836 0.37 -44.04 -37.07
N HIS A 837 -0.80 -43.47 -37.36
CA HIS A 837 -1.95 -43.51 -36.46
C HIS A 837 -3.17 -44.13 -37.15
N GLU A 838 -4.01 -44.85 -36.42
CA GLU A 838 -5.21 -45.51 -37.00
C GLU A 838 -6.22 -44.51 -37.56
N ARG A 839 -6.33 -43.33 -36.92
CA ARG A 839 -7.21 -42.24 -37.35
C ARG A 839 -6.60 -41.30 -38.39
N LEU A 840 -5.29 -41.41 -38.67
CA LEU A 840 -4.64 -40.57 -39.68
C LEU A 840 -4.78 -41.22 -41.06
N PRO A 841 -5.37 -40.52 -42.05
CA PRO A 841 -5.59 -41.08 -43.38
C PRO A 841 -4.28 -41.26 -44.18
N VAL A 842 -3.17 -40.69 -43.69
CA VAL A 842 -1.84 -40.70 -44.30
C VAL A 842 -0.85 -41.35 -43.35
N ARG A 843 -0.06 -42.31 -43.87
CA ARG A 843 1.09 -42.88 -43.16
C ARG A 843 2.39 -42.32 -43.73
N VAL A 844 3.13 -41.61 -42.89
CA VAL A 844 4.48 -41.12 -43.20
C VAL A 844 5.47 -42.21 -42.80
N LYS A 845 6.28 -42.69 -43.75
CA LYS A 845 7.33 -43.68 -43.49
C LYS A 845 8.57 -43.02 -42.92
N GLU A 846 8.97 -41.93 -43.57
CA GLU A 846 10.17 -41.16 -43.27
C GLU A 846 9.93 -39.72 -43.70
N GLY A 847 10.50 -38.75 -42.98
CA GLY A 847 10.39 -37.35 -43.33
C GLY A 847 11.43 -36.50 -42.62
N SER A 848 11.66 -35.32 -43.16
CA SER A 848 12.49 -34.28 -42.58
C SER A 848 11.74 -32.96 -42.57
N LEU A 849 11.74 -32.26 -41.44
CA LEU A 849 11.20 -30.91 -41.29
C LEU A 849 12.30 -30.00 -40.76
N ARG A 850 12.40 -28.80 -41.31
CA ARG A 850 13.28 -27.73 -40.82
C ARG A 850 12.47 -26.48 -40.60
N LEU A 851 12.52 -25.95 -39.38
CA LEU A 851 11.90 -24.70 -38.99
C LEU A 851 13.00 -23.71 -38.59
N GLY A 852 13.23 -22.70 -39.41
CA GLY A 852 14.16 -21.61 -39.11
C GLY A 852 13.44 -20.44 -38.47
N PHE A 853 14.06 -19.82 -37.47
CA PHE A 853 13.55 -18.69 -36.70
C PHE A 853 14.47 -17.47 -36.93
N ASP A 854 13.88 -16.33 -37.30
CA ASP A 854 14.56 -15.05 -37.42
C ASP A 854 13.67 -13.94 -36.82
N GLY A 855 13.98 -13.58 -35.57
CA GLY A 855 13.21 -12.67 -34.75
C GLY A 855 11.78 -13.17 -34.52
N ARG A 856 10.82 -12.53 -35.18
CA ARG A 856 9.38 -12.83 -35.07
C ARG A 856 8.84 -13.62 -36.26
N SER A 857 9.73 -14.08 -37.14
CA SER A 857 9.38 -14.75 -38.39
C SER A 857 10.00 -16.15 -38.48
N SER A 858 9.26 -17.14 -38.98
CA SER A 858 9.77 -18.49 -39.24
C SER A 858 9.56 -18.86 -40.68
N ARG A 859 10.44 -19.74 -41.12
CA ARG A 859 10.27 -20.50 -42.35
C ARG A 859 10.27 -21.99 -42.05
N LEU A 860 9.27 -22.70 -42.58
CA LEU A 860 9.16 -24.15 -42.56
C LEU A 860 9.49 -24.70 -43.95
N ASP A 861 10.43 -25.64 -44.02
CA ASP A 861 10.69 -26.44 -45.21
C ASP A 861 10.66 -27.92 -44.80
N GLY A 862 9.87 -28.74 -45.50
CA GLY A 862 9.63 -30.12 -45.11
C GLY A 862 9.41 -31.05 -46.30
N ARG A 863 9.86 -32.30 -46.15
CA ARG A 863 9.61 -33.38 -47.10
C ARG A 863 9.22 -34.65 -46.37
N LEU A 864 8.06 -35.20 -46.70
CA LEU A 864 7.48 -36.38 -46.09
C LEU A 864 7.30 -37.48 -47.15
N THR A 865 7.94 -38.62 -46.95
CA THR A 865 7.79 -39.80 -47.78
C THR A 865 6.66 -40.66 -47.21
N THR A 866 5.63 -40.91 -48.01
CA THR A 866 4.51 -41.75 -47.59
C THR A 866 4.71 -43.20 -48.04
N SER A 867 3.69 -44.05 -47.88
CA SER A 867 3.79 -45.45 -48.35
C SER A 867 3.98 -45.57 -49.87
N ARG A 868 3.50 -44.58 -50.63
CA ARG A 868 3.68 -44.41 -52.08
C ARG A 868 3.75 -42.91 -52.35
N GLY A 869 4.76 -42.40 -53.04
CA GLY A 869 4.89 -40.95 -53.31
C GLY A 869 5.36 -40.10 -52.11
N TYR A 870 5.38 -38.78 -52.29
CA TYR A 870 5.89 -37.81 -51.32
C TYR A 870 4.98 -36.58 -51.17
N LEU A 871 5.16 -35.85 -50.07
CA LEU A 871 4.58 -34.55 -49.77
C LEU A 871 5.71 -33.57 -49.46
N SER A 872 5.67 -32.39 -50.06
CA SER A 872 6.53 -31.25 -49.78
C SER A 872 5.71 -30.19 -49.05
N LEU A 873 6.27 -29.66 -47.96
CA LEU A 873 5.68 -28.64 -47.12
C LEU A 873 6.57 -27.40 -47.16
N THR A 874 6.01 -26.25 -47.50
CA THR A 874 6.72 -24.96 -47.44
C THR A 874 5.84 -23.94 -46.74
N GLY A 875 6.36 -23.26 -45.74
CA GLY A 875 5.55 -22.36 -44.94
C GLY A 875 6.31 -21.17 -44.40
N GLN A 876 5.58 -20.11 -44.10
CA GLN A 876 6.07 -18.94 -43.41
C GLN A 876 5.09 -18.55 -42.30
N GLY A 877 5.62 -18.12 -41.16
CA GLY A 877 4.82 -17.79 -39.99
C GLY A 877 5.37 -16.58 -39.25
N GLN A 878 4.49 -15.89 -38.53
CA GLN A 878 4.85 -14.86 -37.56
C GLN A 878 4.22 -15.19 -36.20
N TRP A 879 5.01 -15.22 -35.12
CA TRP A 879 4.54 -15.45 -33.73
C TRP A 879 5.06 -14.36 -32.79
N PRO A 880 4.33 -14.08 -31.71
CA PRO A 880 3.03 -13.43 -31.71
C PRO A 880 3.20 -11.93 -31.46
N THR A 881 2.36 -11.12 -32.09
CA THR A 881 2.01 -9.77 -31.59
C THR A 881 0.59 -9.96 -31.06
N HIS A 882 0.44 -10.09 -29.74
CA HIS A 882 -0.85 -10.27 -29.04
C HIS A 882 -1.51 -11.67 -29.06
N GLY A 883 -0.76 -12.74 -29.31
CA GLY A 883 -1.28 -14.11 -29.20
C GLY A 883 -2.10 -14.61 -30.40
N GLU A 884 -2.16 -13.84 -31.49
CA GLU A 884 -2.80 -14.26 -32.73
C GLU A 884 -1.77 -14.83 -33.73
N PRO A 885 -1.88 -16.10 -34.14
CA PRO A 885 -0.95 -16.69 -35.10
C PRO A 885 -1.26 -16.21 -36.52
N ASN A 886 -0.21 -15.91 -37.29
CA ASN A 886 -0.29 -15.65 -38.72
C ASN A 886 0.62 -16.64 -39.45
N LEU A 887 0.04 -17.59 -40.18
CA LEU A 887 0.74 -18.69 -40.84
C LEU A 887 0.23 -18.86 -42.27
N LYS A 888 1.15 -19.08 -43.21
CA LYS A 888 0.83 -19.56 -44.56
C LYS A 888 1.63 -20.82 -44.85
N LEU A 889 0.94 -21.91 -45.18
CA LEU A 889 1.53 -23.23 -45.46
C LEU A 889 1.08 -23.71 -46.84
N GLY A 890 2.04 -23.98 -47.72
CA GLY A 890 1.87 -24.71 -48.98
C GLY A 890 2.10 -26.20 -48.77
N VAL A 891 1.22 -27.00 -49.35
CA VAL A 891 1.27 -28.46 -49.34
C VAL A 891 1.19 -28.96 -50.77
N GLN A 892 2.29 -29.51 -51.28
CA GLN A 892 2.35 -30.10 -52.61
C GLN A 892 2.69 -31.58 -52.51
N GLY A 893 1.96 -32.44 -53.21
CA GLY A 893 2.22 -33.87 -53.18
C GLY A 893 2.05 -34.55 -54.51
N GLU A 894 2.78 -35.64 -54.69
CA GLU A 894 2.71 -36.44 -55.90
C GLU A 894 2.35 -37.88 -55.57
N ARG A 895 1.18 -38.31 -56.04
CA ARG A 895 0.68 -39.69 -55.98
C ARG A 895 0.78 -40.31 -54.58
N PHE A 896 0.48 -39.52 -53.55
CA PHE A 896 0.52 -39.99 -52.18
C PHE A 896 -0.72 -40.83 -51.84
N PHE A 897 -0.54 -41.92 -51.09
CA PHE A 897 -1.62 -42.89 -50.83
C PHE A 897 -2.37 -42.59 -49.53
N VAL A 898 -3.70 -42.55 -49.63
CA VAL A 898 -4.64 -42.33 -48.53
C VAL A 898 -5.51 -43.57 -48.31
N ARG A 899 -5.66 -43.94 -47.03
CA ARG A 899 -6.59 -44.98 -46.59
C ARG A 899 -7.43 -44.47 -45.42
N TYR A 900 -8.74 -44.46 -45.58
CA TYR A 900 -9.68 -44.14 -44.50
C TYR A 900 -10.56 -45.35 -44.21
N GLY A 901 -10.28 -46.00 -43.07
CA GLY A 901 -10.93 -47.25 -42.68
C GLY A 901 -10.91 -48.31 -43.78
N ASN A 902 -12.05 -48.98 -43.95
CA ASN A 902 -12.33 -49.88 -45.07
C ASN A 902 -13.14 -49.20 -46.20
N VAL A 903 -13.36 -47.89 -46.10
CA VAL A 903 -14.27 -47.14 -46.97
C VAL A 903 -13.56 -46.54 -48.17
N LEU A 904 -12.41 -45.90 -47.97
CA LEU A 904 -11.69 -45.18 -49.03
C LEU A 904 -10.24 -45.65 -49.13
N TRP A 905 -9.85 -46.04 -50.34
CA TRP A 905 -8.46 -46.18 -50.76
C TRP A 905 -8.23 -45.28 -51.96
N ALA A 906 -7.36 -44.28 -51.87
CA ALA A 906 -7.11 -43.37 -52.99
C ALA A 906 -5.64 -42.97 -53.09
N THR A 907 -5.19 -42.76 -54.30
CA THR A 907 -3.95 -42.05 -54.58
C THR A 907 -4.32 -40.59 -54.87
N LEU A 908 -3.67 -39.64 -54.21
CA LEU A 908 -3.95 -38.21 -54.30
C LEU A 908 -2.70 -37.43 -54.72
N SER A 909 -2.87 -36.35 -55.47
CA SER A 909 -1.82 -35.34 -55.72
C SER A 909 -2.41 -33.96 -55.39
N PRO A 910 -2.16 -33.43 -54.18
CA PRO A 910 -2.68 -32.16 -53.73
C PRO A 910 -1.73 -31.02 -54.10
N ASP A 911 -2.30 -29.87 -54.43
CA ASP A 911 -1.63 -28.56 -54.42
C ASP A 911 -2.51 -27.61 -53.63
N LEU A 912 -2.20 -27.44 -52.35
CA LEU A 912 -3.04 -26.77 -51.37
C LEU A 912 -2.27 -25.64 -50.68
N THR A 913 -2.97 -24.54 -50.40
CA THR A 913 -2.50 -23.45 -49.55
C THR A 913 -3.44 -23.32 -48.35
N LEU A 914 -2.86 -23.41 -47.16
CA LEU A 914 -3.50 -23.18 -45.87
C LEU A 914 -3.03 -21.83 -45.33
N THR A 915 -3.96 -20.95 -45.00
CA THR A 915 -3.67 -19.66 -44.35
C THR A 915 -4.39 -19.60 -43.00
N VAL A 916 -3.67 -19.28 -41.94
CA VAL A 916 -4.21 -19.04 -40.60
C VAL A 916 -3.96 -17.58 -40.23
N LYS A 917 -5.01 -16.87 -39.82
CA LYS A 917 -4.93 -15.52 -39.25
C LYS A 917 -5.81 -15.45 -38.01
N GLY A 918 -5.20 -15.33 -36.83
CA GLY A 918 -5.92 -15.37 -35.56
C GLY A 918 -6.65 -16.70 -35.40
N LYS A 919 -7.99 -16.67 -35.33
CA LYS A 919 -8.87 -17.85 -35.27
C LYS A 919 -9.53 -18.22 -36.62
N ALA A 920 -9.10 -17.61 -37.73
CA ALA A 920 -9.59 -17.92 -39.07
C ALA A 920 -8.62 -18.85 -39.80
N LEU A 921 -9.14 -19.94 -40.38
CA LEU A 921 -8.39 -20.91 -41.18
C LEU A 921 -8.99 -20.97 -42.58
N ASP A 922 -8.19 -20.67 -43.59
CA ASP A 922 -8.58 -20.69 -45.00
C ASP A 922 -7.78 -21.74 -45.76
N LEU A 923 -8.45 -22.75 -46.31
CA LEU A 923 -7.85 -23.83 -47.09
C LEU A 923 -8.29 -23.74 -48.55
N LYS A 924 -7.33 -23.55 -49.46
CA LYS A 924 -7.60 -23.40 -50.91
C LYS A 924 -6.72 -24.30 -51.76
N GLY A 925 -7.22 -24.71 -52.92
CA GLY A 925 -6.40 -25.36 -53.95
C GLY A 925 -7.09 -26.51 -54.68
N GLU A 926 -6.30 -27.43 -55.21
CA GLU A 926 -6.78 -28.55 -56.02
C GLU A 926 -6.23 -29.88 -55.49
N VAL A 927 -7.06 -30.93 -55.59
CA VAL A 927 -6.66 -32.31 -55.29
C VAL A 927 -7.02 -33.19 -56.48
N LEU A 928 -6.00 -33.69 -57.17
CA LEU A 928 -6.17 -34.71 -58.20
C LEU A 928 -6.25 -36.10 -57.57
N VAL A 929 -7.20 -36.92 -58.01
CA VAL A 929 -7.38 -38.31 -57.58
C VAL A 929 -7.16 -39.27 -58.77
N PRO A 930 -5.90 -39.64 -59.11
CA PRO A 930 -5.63 -40.46 -60.30
C PRO A 930 -6.27 -41.85 -60.27
N SER A 931 -6.43 -42.43 -59.07
CA SER A 931 -7.03 -43.75 -58.88
C SER A 931 -7.56 -43.90 -57.46
N GLY A 932 -8.67 -44.60 -57.30
CA GLY A 932 -9.21 -44.90 -55.97
C GLY A 932 -10.31 -45.96 -55.97
N ARG A 933 -10.66 -46.42 -54.79
CA ARG A 933 -11.76 -47.34 -54.53
C ARG A 933 -12.51 -46.86 -53.29
N ILE A 934 -13.80 -46.62 -53.46
CA ILE A 934 -14.76 -46.35 -52.40
C ILE A 934 -15.63 -47.61 -52.24
N SER A 935 -15.67 -48.20 -51.05
CA SER A 935 -16.38 -49.45 -50.80
C SER A 935 -17.18 -49.41 -49.48
N LEU A 936 -18.50 -49.57 -49.54
CA LEU A 936 -19.40 -49.60 -48.38
C LEU A 936 -20.11 -50.96 -48.35
N ALA A 937 -19.83 -51.78 -47.34
CA ALA A 937 -20.36 -53.14 -47.24
C ALA A 937 -21.74 -53.22 -46.54
N GLN A 938 -21.95 -52.41 -45.50
CA GLN A 938 -23.19 -52.22 -44.74
C GLN A 938 -23.24 -50.77 -44.24
N LEU A 939 -24.42 -50.25 -43.88
CA LEU A 939 -24.51 -48.99 -43.14
C LEU A 939 -23.76 -49.15 -41.81
N PRO A 940 -22.88 -48.22 -41.41
CA PRO A 940 -22.29 -48.24 -40.08
C PRO A 940 -23.39 -48.33 -39.01
N PRO A 941 -23.21 -49.10 -37.92
CA PRO A 941 -24.20 -49.21 -36.84
C PRO A 941 -24.59 -47.85 -36.22
N ASP A 942 -23.77 -46.81 -36.41
CA ASP A 942 -24.00 -45.44 -35.94
C ASP A 942 -24.74 -44.52 -36.93
N SER A 943 -25.47 -45.08 -37.89
CA SER A 943 -26.22 -44.29 -38.89
C SER A 943 -27.56 -43.77 -38.36
N VAL A 944 -27.63 -43.38 -37.09
CA VAL A 944 -28.67 -42.48 -36.59
C VAL A 944 -28.03 -41.10 -36.62
N GLY A 945 -28.49 -40.23 -37.52
CA GLY A 945 -28.06 -38.84 -37.50
C GLY A 945 -28.39 -38.25 -36.13
N VAL A 946 -27.36 -37.79 -35.42
CA VAL A 946 -27.54 -36.95 -34.24
C VAL A 946 -28.40 -35.75 -34.64
N SER A 947 -29.44 -35.47 -33.85
CA SER A 947 -30.39 -34.42 -34.16
C SER A 947 -29.74 -33.05 -33.98
N SER A 948 -30.13 -32.06 -34.77
CA SER A 948 -29.55 -30.71 -34.69
C SER A 948 -29.83 -29.97 -33.37
N ASP A 949 -30.71 -30.51 -32.53
CA ASP A 949 -31.06 -30.03 -31.19
C ASP A 949 -30.42 -30.85 -30.05
N GLU A 950 -29.57 -31.83 -30.38
CA GLU A 950 -28.92 -32.68 -29.39
C GLU A 950 -27.92 -31.87 -28.56
N ARG A 951 -28.12 -31.87 -27.25
CA ARG A 951 -27.17 -31.29 -26.29
C ARG A 951 -26.39 -32.41 -25.63
N LEU A 952 -25.12 -32.52 -25.99
CA LEU A 952 -24.19 -33.40 -25.30
C LEU A 952 -24.13 -33.00 -23.83
N THR A 953 -24.26 -33.98 -22.94
CA THR A 953 -24.15 -33.77 -21.50
C THR A 953 -22.95 -34.52 -20.95
N ASP A 954 -22.41 -34.06 -19.83
CA ASP A 954 -21.40 -34.81 -19.09
C ASP A 954 -22.03 -36.00 -18.35
N ALA A 955 -21.20 -36.77 -17.63
CA ALA A 955 -21.67 -37.92 -16.84
C ALA A 955 -22.66 -37.53 -15.72
N GLN A 956 -22.81 -36.23 -15.43
CA GLN A 956 -23.71 -35.65 -14.44
C GLN A 956 -24.93 -34.98 -15.09
N TRP A 957 -25.17 -35.21 -16.39
CA TRP A 957 -26.29 -34.67 -17.17
C TRP A 957 -26.31 -33.14 -17.29
N GLN A 958 -25.18 -32.46 -17.04
CA GLN A 958 -25.07 -31.04 -17.35
C GLN A 958 -24.74 -30.85 -18.84
N PRO A 959 -25.33 -29.85 -19.52
CA PRO A 959 -24.95 -29.53 -20.88
C PRO A 959 -23.44 -29.28 -20.95
N LEU A 960 -22.72 -30.09 -21.74
CA LEU A 960 -21.41 -29.73 -22.23
C LEU A 960 -21.65 -28.50 -23.11
N VAL A 961 -21.50 -27.31 -22.52
CA VAL A 961 -21.49 -26.06 -23.28
C VAL A 961 -20.47 -26.28 -24.38
N ALA A 962 -20.95 -26.32 -25.64
CA ALA A 962 -20.09 -26.40 -26.81
C ALA A 962 -19.01 -25.33 -26.62
N ARG A 963 -17.76 -25.77 -26.45
CA ARG A 963 -16.64 -24.86 -26.13
C ARG A 963 -16.66 -23.73 -27.16
N GLN A 964 -16.94 -22.53 -26.68
CA GLN A 964 -16.69 -21.28 -27.38
C GLN A 964 -15.19 -21.19 -27.63
N ASP A 965 -14.76 -21.66 -28.80
CA ASP A 965 -13.55 -21.28 -29.54
C ASP A 965 -13.51 -22.04 -30.88
N GLU A 966 -14.61 -21.97 -31.64
CA GLU A 966 -14.65 -22.57 -32.97
C GLU A 966 -13.80 -21.75 -33.93
N TRP A 967 -12.79 -22.39 -34.52
CA TRP A 967 -12.03 -21.83 -35.62
C TRP A 967 -12.98 -21.56 -36.79
N ALA A 968 -12.92 -20.35 -37.34
CA ALA A 968 -13.66 -20.02 -38.55
C ALA A 968 -12.96 -20.69 -39.74
N VAL A 969 -13.38 -21.91 -40.07
CA VAL A 969 -12.83 -22.70 -41.17
C VAL A 969 -13.54 -22.34 -42.49
N THR A 970 -12.80 -21.76 -43.43
CA THR A 970 -13.19 -21.63 -44.82
C THR A 970 -12.43 -22.63 -45.68
N THR A 971 -13.12 -23.27 -46.62
CA THR A 971 -12.51 -24.20 -47.56
C THR A 971 -13.00 -23.87 -48.97
N ASP A 972 -12.09 -23.87 -49.94
CA ASP A 972 -12.40 -23.82 -51.38
C ASP A 972 -11.43 -24.75 -52.11
N VAL A 973 -11.80 -26.03 -52.18
CA VAL A 973 -10.94 -27.10 -52.71
C VAL A 973 -11.63 -27.82 -53.86
N THR A 974 -10.99 -27.82 -55.03
CA THR A 974 -11.46 -28.58 -56.20
C THR A 974 -10.86 -29.98 -56.19
N VAL A 975 -11.73 -31.00 -56.16
CA VAL A 975 -11.37 -32.40 -56.26
C VAL A 975 -11.67 -32.92 -57.67
N ARG A 976 -10.66 -33.46 -58.35
CA ARG A 976 -10.79 -34.04 -59.70
C ARG A 976 -10.58 -35.54 -59.67
N LEU A 977 -11.59 -36.28 -60.10
CA LEU A 977 -11.58 -37.74 -60.17
C LEU A 977 -11.01 -38.20 -61.52
N GLY A 978 -9.92 -38.96 -61.48
CA GLY A 978 -9.32 -39.60 -62.65
C GLY A 978 -10.10 -40.85 -63.10
N GLU A 979 -9.66 -41.46 -64.19
CA GLU A 979 -10.40 -42.54 -64.86
C GLU A 979 -10.51 -43.87 -64.07
N ARG A 980 -9.67 -44.03 -63.04
CA ARG A 980 -9.53 -45.27 -62.26
C ARG A 980 -10.10 -45.15 -60.85
N VAL A 981 -11.11 -44.31 -60.64
CA VAL A 981 -11.85 -44.24 -59.37
C VAL A 981 -13.06 -45.17 -59.44
N ARG A 982 -13.14 -46.16 -58.55
CA ARG A 982 -14.22 -47.16 -58.49
C ARG A 982 -15.09 -46.93 -57.25
N PHE A 983 -16.40 -47.10 -57.38
CA PHE A 983 -17.39 -47.03 -56.32
C PHE A 983 -18.11 -48.37 -56.19
N ASN A 984 -18.24 -48.87 -54.97
CA ASN A 984 -18.88 -50.15 -54.65
C ASN A 984 -19.71 -50.02 -53.36
N ALA A 985 -21.01 -49.77 -53.46
CA ALA A 985 -21.88 -49.60 -52.30
C ALA A 985 -23.31 -50.03 -52.62
N PHE A 986 -24.01 -50.65 -51.66
CA PHE A 986 -25.45 -50.93 -51.73
C PHE A 986 -25.90 -51.60 -53.04
N GLY A 987 -25.11 -52.54 -53.56
CA GLY A 987 -25.39 -53.22 -54.83
C GLY A 987 -24.89 -52.49 -56.08
N LEU A 988 -24.53 -51.21 -56.01
CA LEU A 988 -23.93 -50.44 -57.09
C LEU A 988 -22.41 -50.68 -57.19
N ARG A 989 -21.94 -51.03 -58.38
CA ARG A 989 -20.53 -51.04 -58.77
C ARG A 989 -20.35 -50.19 -60.02
N ALA A 990 -19.62 -49.09 -59.94
CA ALA A 990 -19.37 -48.20 -61.07
C ALA A 990 -17.98 -47.56 -61.01
N ARG A 991 -17.51 -47.02 -62.14
CA ARG A 991 -16.39 -46.07 -62.16
C ARG A 991 -16.94 -44.66 -62.03
N MET A 992 -16.26 -43.81 -61.26
CA MET A 992 -16.61 -42.40 -61.08
C MET A 992 -15.59 -41.52 -61.78
N ILE A 993 -16.05 -40.57 -62.59
CA ILE A 993 -15.21 -39.54 -63.21
C ILE A 993 -15.88 -38.18 -63.07
N GLY A 994 -15.11 -37.11 -63.04
CA GLY A 994 -15.65 -35.75 -62.95
C GLY A 994 -14.89 -34.86 -61.98
N SER A 995 -15.49 -33.73 -61.62
CA SER A 995 -14.88 -32.74 -60.74
C SER A 995 -15.93 -32.10 -59.84
N MET A 996 -15.54 -31.89 -58.58
CA MET A 996 -16.38 -31.25 -57.58
C MET A 996 -15.56 -30.23 -56.79
N THR A 997 -16.11 -29.07 -56.51
CA THR A 997 -15.53 -28.06 -55.64
C THR A 997 -16.25 -28.08 -54.31
N ALA A 998 -15.50 -28.32 -53.24
CA ALA A 998 -15.95 -28.27 -51.87
C ALA A 998 -15.74 -26.88 -51.30
N LYS A 999 -16.86 -26.20 -51.00
CA LYS A 999 -16.87 -24.88 -50.37
C LYS A 999 -17.47 -24.98 -48.97
N GLN A 1000 -16.67 -24.69 -47.95
CA GLN A 1000 -17.11 -24.69 -46.55
C GLN A 1000 -17.03 -23.27 -45.98
N THR A 1001 -18.09 -22.88 -45.28
CA THR A 1001 -18.17 -21.63 -44.50
C THR A 1001 -18.82 -21.93 -43.14
N GLN A 1002 -19.02 -20.91 -42.30
CA GLN A 1002 -19.80 -21.05 -41.06
C GLN A 1002 -21.24 -21.56 -41.29
N ARG A 1003 -21.78 -21.48 -42.52
CA ARG A 1003 -23.11 -21.99 -42.88
C ARG A 1003 -23.13 -23.48 -43.26
N GLY A 1004 -21.97 -24.15 -43.26
CA GLY A 1004 -21.83 -25.58 -43.60
C GLY A 1004 -21.04 -25.83 -44.89
N LEU A 1005 -20.92 -27.13 -45.23
CA LEU A 1005 -20.25 -27.62 -46.43
C LEU A 1005 -21.21 -27.62 -47.63
N SER A 1006 -20.72 -27.12 -48.76
CA SER A 1006 -21.42 -27.19 -50.05
C SER A 1006 -20.52 -27.81 -51.12
N LEU A 1007 -21.08 -28.70 -51.95
CA LEU A 1007 -20.43 -29.31 -53.09
C LEU A 1007 -21.04 -28.77 -54.38
N HIS A 1008 -20.19 -28.40 -55.33
CA HIS A 1008 -20.58 -27.93 -56.65
C HIS A 1008 -19.82 -28.69 -57.73
N GLY A 1009 -20.50 -29.23 -58.73
CA GLY A 1009 -19.86 -29.92 -59.85
C GLY A 1009 -20.61 -31.17 -60.27
N GLN A 1010 -19.98 -31.99 -61.11
CA GLN A 1010 -20.62 -33.14 -61.73
C GLN A 1010 -19.74 -34.38 -61.58
N VAL A 1011 -20.37 -35.49 -61.20
CA VAL A 1011 -19.78 -36.84 -61.20
C VAL A 1011 -20.58 -37.72 -62.13
N GLU A 1012 -19.89 -38.42 -63.02
CA GLU A 1012 -20.47 -39.44 -63.89
C GLU A 1012 -20.11 -40.85 -63.43
N LEU A 1013 -21.10 -41.73 -63.45
CA LEU A 1013 -20.97 -43.17 -63.27
C LEU A 1013 -20.79 -43.83 -64.63
N LYS A 1014 -19.60 -44.35 -64.91
CA LYS A 1014 -19.27 -45.14 -66.11
C LYS A 1014 -19.19 -46.62 -65.79
N ASP A 1015 -19.54 -47.46 -66.75
CA ASP A 1015 -19.51 -48.94 -66.65
C ASP A 1015 -20.21 -49.46 -65.38
N GLY A 1016 -21.33 -48.85 -65.02
CA GLY A 1016 -22.04 -49.15 -63.77
C GLY A 1016 -22.91 -50.41 -63.86
N LYS A 1017 -22.92 -51.22 -62.80
CA LYS A 1017 -23.86 -52.32 -62.59
C LYS A 1017 -24.50 -52.19 -61.22
N TYR A 1018 -25.81 -52.36 -61.13
CA TYR A 1018 -26.58 -52.30 -59.90
C TYR A 1018 -27.28 -53.64 -59.67
N LYS A 1019 -26.94 -54.30 -58.56
CA LYS A 1019 -27.52 -55.57 -58.13
C LYS A 1019 -28.33 -55.42 -56.85
N ALA A 1020 -29.65 -55.51 -56.96
CA ALA A 1020 -30.57 -55.51 -55.83
C ALA A 1020 -31.83 -56.30 -56.18
N TYR A 1021 -32.52 -56.85 -55.16
CA TYR A 1021 -33.78 -57.59 -55.34
C TYR A 1021 -33.73 -58.72 -56.38
N GLY A 1022 -32.58 -59.40 -56.48
CA GLY A 1022 -32.34 -60.48 -57.46
C GLY A 1022 -32.06 -60.01 -58.90
N GLN A 1023 -32.06 -58.70 -59.17
CA GLN A 1023 -31.90 -58.15 -60.52
C GLN A 1023 -30.50 -57.60 -60.78
N ASP A 1024 -30.03 -57.73 -62.03
CA ASP A 1024 -28.77 -57.15 -62.50
C ASP A 1024 -29.06 -56.07 -63.55
N LEU A 1025 -28.92 -54.81 -63.15
CA LEU A 1025 -29.16 -53.64 -64.01
C LEU A 1025 -27.84 -52.99 -64.43
N GLN A 1026 -27.66 -52.79 -65.73
CA GLN A 1026 -26.53 -52.09 -66.32
C GLN A 1026 -26.86 -50.59 -66.47
N ILE A 1027 -26.03 -49.72 -65.89
CA ILE A 1027 -26.17 -48.26 -65.99
C ILE A 1027 -25.68 -47.81 -67.36
N ARG A 1028 -26.60 -47.26 -68.17
CA ARG A 1028 -26.29 -46.61 -69.45
C ARG A 1028 -25.94 -45.14 -69.28
N LYS A 1029 -26.63 -44.48 -68.36
CA LYS A 1029 -26.44 -43.07 -68.02
C LYS A 1029 -26.45 -42.95 -66.51
N GLY A 1030 -25.46 -42.29 -65.92
CA GLY A 1030 -25.47 -42.01 -64.49
C GLY A 1030 -24.76 -40.71 -64.22
N LYS A 1031 -25.52 -39.63 -64.05
CA LYS A 1031 -24.99 -38.33 -63.70
C LYS A 1031 -25.48 -37.93 -62.32
N LEU A 1032 -24.56 -37.43 -61.50
CA LEU A 1032 -24.84 -36.81 -60.22
C LEU A 1032 -24.36 -35.36 -60.31
N LEU A 1033 -25.29 -34.42 -60.21
CA LEU A 1033 -24.99 -33.00 -60.21
C LEU A 1033 -25.13 -32.45 -58.79
N PHE A 1034 -24.05 -31.86 -58.29
CA PHE A 1034 -23.99 -31.20 -56.99
C PHE A 1034 -24.10 -29.70 -57.18
N SER A 1035 -24.98 -29.04 -56.42
CA SER A 1035 -25.24 -27.59 -56.51
C SER A 1035 -25.48 -26.94 -55.14
N GLY A 1036 -24.88 -27.49 -54.08
CA GLY A 1036 -25.19 -27.08 -52.71
C GLY A 1036 -24.98 -28.22 -51.71
N LEU A 1037 -26.05 -28.70 -51.08
CA LEU A 1037 -25.98 -29.71 -50.02
C LEU A 1037 -25.37 -31.04 -50.52
N PRO A 1038 -24.32 -31.57 -49.86
CA PRO A 1038 -23.68 -32.83 -50.26
C PRO A 1038 -24.62 -34.04 -50.29
N GLN A 1039 -25.61 -34.08 -49.40
CA GLN A 1039 -26.59 -35.17 -49.33
C GLN A 1039 -27.72 -35.09 -50.38
N GLU A 1040 -27.85 -33.99 -51.12
CA GLU A 1040 -28.93 -33.78 -52.09
C GLU A 1040 -28.43 -33.54 -53.54
N PRO A 1041 -27.63 -34.46 -54.12
CA PRO A 1041 -27.32 -34.35 -55.53
C PRO A 1041 -28.58 -34.57 -56.38
N MET A 1042 -28.63 -33.88 -57.52
CA MET A 1042 -29.58 -34.18 -58.58
C MET A 1042 -29.13 -35.45 -59.31
N LEU A 1043 -30.01 -36.44 -59.34
CA LEU A 1043 -29.80 -37.72 -60.00
C LEU A 1043 -30.39 -37.66 -61.42
N ASP A 1044 -29.62 -38.17 -62.38
CA ASP A 1044 -30.06 -38.43 -63.76
C ASP A 1044 -29.45 -39.77 -64.17
N ILE A 1045 -30.15 -40.85 -63.83
CA ILE A 1045 -29.67 -42.22 -63.94
C ILE A 1045 -30.63 -43.03 -64.82
N GLU A 1046 -30.08 -43.74 -65.80
CA GLU A 1046 -30.79 -44.72 -66.63
C GLU A 1046 -30.07 -46.07 -66.52
N ALA A 1047 -30.78 -47.09 -66.06
CA ALA A 1047 -30.26 -48.45 -65.93
C ALA A 1047 -31.20 -49.44 -66.62
N VAL A 1048 -30.65 -50.40 -67.36
CA VAL A 1048 -31.42 -51.43 -68.08
C VAL A 1048 -31.10 -52.80 -67.54
N ARG A 1049 -32.06 -53.73 -67.52
CA ARG A 1049 -31.79 -55.14 -67.25
C ARG A 1049 -30.78 -55.68 -68.27
N ASN A 1050 -29.93 -56.60 -67.84
CA ASN A 1050 -28.97 -57.23 -68.75
C ASN A 1050 -29.71 -57.85 -69.96
N PRO A 1051 -29.46 -57.36 -71.20
CA PRO A 1051 -30.16 -57.85 -72.40
C PRO A 1051 -29.99 -59.35 -72.63
N ASP A 1052 -28.84 -59.92 -72.25
CA ASP A 1052 -28.55 -61.36 -72.37
C ASP A 1052 -29.46 -62.25 -71.51
N SER A 1053 -30.15 -61.65 -70.52
CA SER A 1053 -31.03 -62.32 -69.55
C SER A 1053 -32.49 -61.87 -69.67
N THR A 1054 -32.83 -61.23 -70.79
CA THR A 1054 -34.19 -60.73 -71.07
C THR A 1054 -34.72 -61.39 -72.35
N ALA A 1055 -35.85 -62.07 -72.24
CA ALA A 1055 -36.51 -62.73 -73.36
C ALA A 1055 -37.05 -61.72 -74.38
N ASP A 1056 -37.38 -62.21 -75.58
CA ASP A 1056 -38.10 -61.45 -76.62
C ASP A 1056 -37.38 -60.20 -77.17
N GLY A 1057 -36.07 -60.06 -76.91
CA GLY A 1057 -35.28 -58.92 -77.37
C GLY A 1057 -35.68 -57.57 -76.75
N VAL A 1058 -36.43 -57.60 -75.66
CA VAL A 1058 -36.97 -56.42 -74.99
C VAL A 1058 -35.90 -55.78 -74.09
N VAL A 1059 -35.71 -54.46 -74.20
CA VAL A 1059 -34.89 -53.70 -73.24
C VAL A 1059 -35.82 -53.10 -72.21
N ALA A 1060 -35.87 -53.66 -71.00
CA ALA A 1060 -36.58 -53.08 -69.87
C ALA A 1060 -35.60 -52.36 -68.92
N GLY A 1061 -35.98 -51.21 -68.40
CA GLY A 1061 -35.11 -50.39 -67.56
C GLY A 1061 -35.83 -49.43 -66.62
N LEU A 1062 -35.02 -48.73 -65.83
CA LEU A 1062 -35.42 -47.71 -64.87
C LEU A 1062 -34.75 -46.39 -65.23
N ARG A 1063 -35.53 -45.31 -65.15
CA ARG A 1063 -35.02 -43.94 -65.14
C ARG A 1063 -35.27 -43.34 -63.77
N VAL A 1064 -34.22 -42.78 -63.18
CA VAL A 1064 -34.24 -42.15 -61.86
C VAL A 1064 -33.80 -40.71 -62.01
N ASN A 1065 -34.73 -39.78 -61.76
CA ASN A 1065 -34.54 -38.34 -61.86
C ASN A 1065 -34.92 -37.65 -60.54
N GLY A 1066 -34.40 -36.44 -60.28
CA GLY A 1066 -34.75 -35.66 -59.08
C GLY A 1066 -33.65 -35.70 -58.00
N THR A 1067 -33.92 -35.13 -56.83
CA THR A 1067 -32.93 -35.12 -55.73
C THR A 1067 -32.79 -36.51 -55.11
N ALA A 1068 -31.64 -36.81 -54.53
CA ALA A 1068 -31.41 -38.08 -53.86
C ALA A 1068 -32.40 -38.39 -52.72
N SER A 1069 -32.95 -37.37 -52.06
CA SER A 1069 -33.96 -37.48 -50.99
C SER A 1069 -35.39 -37.69 -51.50
N SER A 1070 -35.68 -37.32 -52.76
CA SER A 1070 -37.00 -37.48 -53.39
C SER A 1070 -36.88 -37.87 -54.87
N PRO A 1071 -36.33 -39.05 -55.18
CA PRO A 1071 -36.15 -39.49 -56.55
C PRO A 1071 -37.48 -39.89 -57.18
N SER A 1072 -37.73 -39.42 -58.40
CA SER A 1072 -38.77 -39.94 -59.29
C SER A 1072 -38.22 -41.12 -60.07
N VAL A 1073 -38.83 -42.29 -59.87
CA VAL A 1073 -38.44 -43.55 -60.54
C VAL A 1073 -39.53 -43.89 -61.57
N GLN A 1074 -39.11 -44.13 -62.82
CA GLN A 1074 -40.00 -44.51 -63.92
C GLN A 1074 -39.49 -45.79 -64.57
N VAL A 1075 -40.35 -46.79 -64.73
CA VAL A 1075 -40.02 -48.00 -65.50
C VAL A 1075 -40.28 -47.74 -66.98
N PHE A 1076 -39.34 -48.12 -67.85
CA PHE A 1076 -39.49 -48.00 -69.30
C PHE A 1076 -39.12 -49.31 -70.01
N SER A 1077 -39.55 -49.42 -71.27
CA SER A 1077 -39.16 -50.52 -72.13
C SER A 1077 -38.92 -50.05 -73.57
N ASN A 1078 -38.18 -50.85 -74.33
CA ASN A 1078 -38.09 -50.74 -75.78
C ASN A 1078 -38.31 -52.14 -76.40
N PRO A 1079 -39.37 -52.36 -77.21
CA PRO A 1079 -40.41 -51.41 -77.60
C PRO A 1079 -41.28 -50.95 -76.41
N THR A 1080 -41.87 -49.75 -76.51
CA THR A 1080 -42.65 -49.11 -75.44
C THR A 1080 -43.89 -49.94 -75.07
N MET A 1081 -44.08 -50.19 -73.78
CA MET A 1081 -45.25 -50.90 -73.25
C MET A 1081 -45.75 -50.27 -71.95
N SER A 1082 -46.85 -50.81 -71.39
CA SER A 1082 -47.36 -50.35 -70.09
C SER A 1082 -46.35 -50.60 -68.97
N GLU A 1083 -46.31 -49.71 -67.97
CA GLU A 1083 -45.36 -49.78 -66.85
C GLU A 1083 -45.40 -51.13 -66.12
N SER A 1084 -46.58 -51.70 -65.94
CA SER A 1084 -46.78 -53.04 -65.35
C SER A 1084 -46.12 -54.17 -66.16
N ARG A 1085 -46.18 -54.10 -67.50
CA ARG A 1085 -45.58 -55.08 -68.39
C ARG A 1085 -44.07 -54.88 -68.48
N ALA A 1086 -43.60 -53.63 -68.51
CA ALA A 1086 -42.18 -53.28 -68.45
C ALA A 1086 -41.55 -53.73 -67.12
N LEU A 1087 -42.28 -53.59 -66.01
CA LEU A 1087 -41.87 -54.06 -64.68
C LEU A 1087 -41.80 -55.59 -64.62
N SER A 1088 -42.69 -56.32 -65.30
CA SER A 1088 -42.58 -57.78 -65.44
C SER A 1088 -41.24 -58.16 -66.10
N TYR A 1089 -40.91 -57.59 -67.26
CA TYR A 1089 -39.61 -57.83 -67.89
C TYR A 1089 -38.44 -57.40 -67.00
N LEU A 1090 -38.59 -56.32 -66.22
CA LEU A 1090 -37.56 -55.86 -65.29
C LEU A 1090 -37.35 -56.81 -64.10
N LEU A 1091 -38.39 -57.50 -63.61
CA LEU A 1091 -38.33 -58.40 -62.44
C LEU A 1091 -38.10 -59.87 -62.82
N SER A 1092 -38.79 -60.41 -63.82
CA SER A 1092 -38.75 -61.83 -64.21
C SER A 1092 -37.98 -62.10 -65.51
N GLY A 1093 -37.60 -61.06 -66.27
CA GLY A 1093 -36.90 -61.21 -67.55
C GLY A 1093 -37.81 -61.60 -68.71
N GLN A 1094 -39.12 -61.73 -68.49
CA GLN A 1094 -40.11 -62.14 -69.48
C GLN A 1094 -41.47 -61.43 -69.28
N GLY A 1095 -42.31 -61.40 -70.32
CA GLY A 1095 -43.66 -60.86 -70.24
C GLY A 1095 -44.60 -61.73 -69.37
N PRO A 1096 -45.71 -61.17 -68.85
CA PRO A 1096 -46.64 -61.93 -68.02
C PRO A 1096 -47.32 -63.05 -68.83
N GLY A 1097 -47.06 -64.31 -68.46
CA GLY A 1097 -47.69 -65.50 -69.05
C GLY A 1097 -49.02 -65.82 -68.38
N GLY A 1098 -50.03 -66.22 -69.16
CA GLY A 1098 -51.42 -66.43 -68.70
C GLY A 1098 -51.68 -67.67 -67.83
N SER A 1099 -50.81 -68.02 -66.88
CA SER A 1099 -51.04 -69.13 -65.93
C SER A 1099 -51.06 -68.63 -64.48
N GLY A 1100 -52.06 -69.06 -63.69
CA GLY A 1100 -52.37 -68.54 -62.35
C GLY A 1100 -51.31 -68.73 -61.26
N SER A 1101 -50.18 -69.38 -61.58
CA SER A 1101 -49.02 -69.54 -60.68
C SER A 1101 -48.20 -68.24 -60.55
N ASP A 1102 -48.04 -67.46 -61.62
CA ASP A 1102 -47.23 -66.24 -61.62
C ASP A 1102 -47.90 -65.07 -60.89
N SER A 1103 -49.24 -65.08 -60.82
CA SER A 1103 -50.01 -64.09 -60.06
C SER A 1103 -49.70 -64.14 -58.56
N ALA A 1104 -49.39 -65.31 -58.00
CA ALA A 1104 -49.06 -65.44 -56.59
C ALA A 1104 -47.71 -64.79 -56.27
N MET A 1105 -46.73 -64.91 -57.18
CA MET A 1105 -45.38 -64.36 -57.01
C MET A 1105 -45.32 -62.84 -57.23
N VAL A 1106 -46.11 -62.33 -58.20
CA VAL A 1106 -46.28 -60.88 -58.42
C VAL A 1106 -47.07 -60.25 -57.27
N THR A 1107 -48.09 -60.93 -56.74
CA THR A 1107 -48.85 -60.46 -55.57
C THR A 1107 -47.99 -60.48 -54.29
N SER A 1108 -47.16 -61.52 -54.07
CA SER A 1108 -46.22 -61.52 -52.93
C SER A 1108 -45.16 -60.43 -53.06
N ALA A 1109 -44.69 -60.13 -54.28
CA ALA A 1109 -43.79 -59.02 -54.55
C ALA A 1109 -44.46 -57.65 -54.34
N LEU A 1110 -45.74 -57.50 -54.72
CA LEU A 1110 -46.55 -56.30 -54.48
C LEU A 1110 -46.84 -56.07 -52.99
N VAL A 1111 -47.09 -57.13 -52.22
CA VAL A 1111 -47.26 -57.06 -50.75
C VAL A 1111 -45.94 -56.71 -50.07
N GLY A 1112 -44.81 -57.29 -50.49
CA GLY A 1112 -43.47 -56.92 -50.00
C GLY A 1112 -43.09 -55.47 -50.33
N LEU A 1113 -43.45 -54.97 -51.52
CA LEU A 1113 -43.28 -53.56 -51.89
C LEU A 1113 -44.21 -52.63 -51.09
N GLY A 1114 -45.45 -53.04 -50.80
CA GLY A 1114 -46.39 -52.30 -49.95
C GLY A 1114 -45.97 -52.22 -48.47
N ALA A 1115 -45.40 -53.30 -47.94
CA ALA A 1115 -44.80 -53.35 -46.61
C ALA A 1115 -43.55 -52.47 -46.49
N SER A 1116 -42.74 -52.37 -47.55
CA SER A 1116 -41.52 -51.53 -47.57
C SER A 1116 -41.80 -50.02 -47.55
N LYS A 1117 -42.92 -49.56 -48.12
CA LYS A 1117 -43.37 -48.16 -48.06
C LYS A 1117 -43.95 -47.76 -46.69
N SER A 1118 -44.44 -48.73 -45.90
CA SER A 1118 -45.11 -48.50 -44.60
C SER A 1118 -44.25 -48.88 -43.38
N GLY A 1119 -43.11 -49.55 -43.57
CA GLY A 1119 -42.19 -49.96 -42.50
C GLY A 1119 -41.65 -48.81 -41.63
N GLN A 1120 -41.51 -47.60 -42.18
CA GLN A 1120 -41.15 -46.40 -41.40
C GLN A 1120 -42.30 -45.87 -40.53
N LEU A 1121 -43.56 -46.08 -40.93
CA LEU A 1121 -44.75 -45.66 -40.15
C LEU A 1121 -45.03 -46.64 -39.00
N ILE A 1122 -44.89 -47.95 -39.23
CA ILE A 1122 -45.22 -49.00 -38.25
C ILE A 1122 -44.22 -49.04 -37.09
N GLY A 1123 -42.94 -48.78 -37.35
CA GLY A 1123 -41.91 -48.68 -36.31
C GLY A 1123 -42.12 -47.51 -35.33
N GLN A 1124 -42.69 -46.39 -35.80
CA GLN A 1124 -43.03 -45.24 -34.96
C GLN A 1124 -44.23 -45.52 -34.05
N ILE A 1125 -45.25 -46.23 -34.57
CA ILE A 1125 -46.40 -46.68 -33.78
C ILE A 1125 -45.95 -47.68 -32.70
N GLY A 1126 -45.11 -48.67 -33.06
CA GLY A 1126 -44.58 -49.66 -32.11
C GLY A 1126 -43.83 -49.04 -30.94
N ASN A 1127 -42.99 -48.02 -31.19
CA ASN A 1127 -42.26 -47.31 -30.13
C ASN A 1127 -43.19 -46.51 -29.20
N ALA A 1128 -44.29 -45.94 -29.69
CA ALA A 1128 -45.28 -45.23 -28.87
C ALA A 1128 -46.04 -46.16 -27.90
N PHE A 1129 -46.18 -47.44 -28.25
CA PHE A 1129 -46.83 -48.48 -27.44
C PHE A 1129 -45.85 -49.43 -26.72
N GLY A 1130 -44.55 -49.12 -26.71
CA GLY A 1130 -43.54 -49.89 -25.98
C GLY A 1130 -43.05 -51.19 -26.65
N ILE A 1131 -43.37 -51.42 -27.92
CA ILE A 1131 -42.97 -52.61 -28.68
C ILE A 1131 -41.79 -52.26 -29.60
N ARG A 1132 -40.61 -52.78 -29.28
CA ARG A 1132 -39.38 -52.53 -30.04
C ARG A 1132 -39.30 -53.43 -31.27
N ARG A 1133 -38.79 -52.88 -32.39
CA ARG A 1133 -38.60 -53.60 -33.65
C ARG A 1133 -39.90 -54.24 -34.18
N LEU A 1134 -41.02 -53.53 -34.06
CA LEU A 1134 -42.28 -53.94 -34.66
C LEU A 1134 -42.13 -53.94 -36.19
N GLY A 1135 -42.28 -55.10 -36.81
CA GLY A 1135 -42.10 -55.31 -38.24
C GLY A 1135 -43.14 -56.26 -38.81
N LEU A 1136 -43.55 -56.00 -40.05
CA LEU A 1136 -44.44 -56.85 -40.83
C LEU A 1136 -43.60 -57.69 -41.79
N ASP A 1137 -43.73 -59.01 -41.73
CA ASP A 1137 -43.00 -59.99 -42.54
C ASP A 1137 -43.98 -61.00 -43.16
N THR A 1138 -43.49 -61.87 -44.04
CA THR A 1138 -44.25 -62.99 -44.61
C THR A 1138 -43.50 -64.30 -44.37
N GLU A 1139 -44.13 -65.27 -43.71
CA GLU A 1139 -43.56 -66.60 -43.45
C GLU A 1139 -44.38 -67.68 -44.17
N GLY A 1140 -43.75 -68.78 -44.60
CA GLY A 1140 -44.43 -69.88 -45.33
C GLY A 1140 -44.49 -69.71 -46.85
N ALA A 1141 -44.88 -70.77 -47.57
CA ALA A 1141 -44.99 -70.78 -49.03
C ALA A 1141 -46.21 -71.62 -49.48
N GLY A 1142 -46.80 -71.28 -50.63
CA GLY A 1142 -48.02 -71.96 -51.11
C GLY A 1142 -49.25 -71.59 -50.28
N GLN A 1143 -50.12 -72.57 -49.96
CA GLN A 1143 -51.33 -72.32 -49.17
C GLN A 1143 -51.06 -72.06 -47.68
N GLU A 1144 -49.85 -72.33 -47.19
CA GLU A 1144 -49.42 -72.04 -45.80
C GLU A 1144 -48.76 -70.66 -45.66
N ALA A 1145 -48.76 -69.84 -46.72
CA ALA A 1145 -48.20 -68.50 -46.67
C ALA A 1145 -49.02 -67.62 -45.71
N LYS A 1146 -48.35 -66.96 -44.77
CA LYS A 1146 -48.95 -66.08 -43.76
C LYS A 1146 -48.22 -64.74 -43.68
N VAL A 1147 -48.96 -63.68 -43.36
CA VAL A 1147 -48.41 -62.38 -42.99
C VAL A 1147 -48.20 -62.36 -41.49
N VAL A 1148 -46.98 -62.07 -41.06
CA VAL A 1148 -46.57 -62.10 -39.66
C VAL A 1148 -46.16 -60.71 -39.20
N LEU A 1149 -46.89 -60.16 -38.24
CA LEU A 1149 -46.46 -59.00 -37.47
C LEU A 1149 -45.63 -59.49 -36.28
N SER A 1150 -44.37 -59.07 -36.16
CA SER A 1150 -43.50 -59.47 -35.05
C SER A 1150 -42.83 -58.27 -34.37
N GLY A 1151 -42.59 -58.37 -33.07
CA GLY A 1151 -41.95 -57.32 -32.29
C GLY A 1151 -41.51 -57.80 -30.91
N TYR A 1152 -40.73 -56.99 -30.21
CA TYR A 1152 -40.19 -57.30 -28.89
C TYR A 1152 -40.78 -56.38 -27.83
N ILE A 1153 -41.48 -56.94 -26.85
CA ILE A 1153 -41.95 -56.19 -25.66
C ILE A 1153 -40.86 -56.09 -24.59
N HIS A 1154 -39.89 -57.01 -24.62
CA HIS A 1154 -38.66 -56.99 -23.83
C HIS A 1154 -37.51 -57.52 -24.72
N PRO A 1155 -36.23 -57.16 -24.50
CA PRO A 1155 -35.11 -57.75 -25.24
C PRO A 1155 -35.11 -59.28 -25.32
N ASP A 1156 -35.73 -59.94 -24.34
CA ASP A 1156 -35.84 -61.40 -24.24
C ASP A 1156 -37.24 -61.96 -24.53
N VAL A 1157 -38.26 -61.12 -24.76
CA VAL A 1157 -39.64 -61.57 -25.01
C VAL A 1157 -40.10 -61.04 -26.38
N GLN A 1158 -40.22 -61.95 -27.33
CA GLN A 1158 -40.71 -61.69 -28.68
C GLN A 1158 -42.17 -62.11 -28.79
N ILE A 1159 -42.99 -61.26 -29.41
CA ILE A 1159 -44.36 -61.57 -29.81
C ILE A 1159 -44.43 -61.61 -31.33
N LYS A 1160 -45.12 -62.61 -31.87
CA LYS A 1160 -45.51 -62.70 -33.27
C LYS A 1160 -47.02 -62.93 -33.38
N TYR A 1161 -47.62 -62.32 -34.38
CA TYR A 1161 -49.00 -62.52 -34.78
C TYR A 1161 -49.04 -62.77 -36.28
N GLY A 1162 -49.31 -64.01 -36.67
CA GLY A 1162 -49.43 -64.45 -38.06
C GLY A 1162 -50.87 -64.63 -38.48
N VAL A 1163 -51.25 -64.16 -39.65
CA VAL A 1163 -52.56 -64.45 -40.29
C VAL A 1163 -52.29 -65.08 -41.65
N GLY A 1164 -52.90 -66.24 -41.91
CA GLY A 1164 -52.82 -66.92 -43.20
C GLY A 1164 -53.30 -66.03 -44.35
N LEU A 1165 -52.58 -66.05 -45.48
CA LEU A 1165 -52.92 -65.29 -46.69
C LEU A 1165 -54.02 -65.96 -47.52
N PHE A 1166 -54.16 -67.29 -47.38
CA PHE A 1166 -55.09 -68.11 -48.15
C PHE A 1166 -56.06 -68.91 -47.26
N ASP A 1167 -55.70 -69.13 -45.98
CA ASP A 1167 -56.55 -69.64 -44.91
C ASP A 1167 -56.75 -68.56 -43.82
N SER A 1168 -57.97 -68.41 -43.29
CA SER A 1168 -58.30 -67.30 -42.38
C SER A 1168 -57.81 -67.51 -40.93
N LEU A 1169 -56.79 -68.35 -40.73
CA LEU A 1169 -56.35 -68.78 -39.40
C LEU A 1169 -55.29 -67.83 -38.85
N ALA A 1170 -55.55 -67.35 -37.63
CA ALA A 1170 -54.66 -66.46 -36.90
C ALA A 1170 -53.86 -67.26 -35.86
N VAL A 1171 -52.54 -67.07 -35.85
CA VAL A 1171 -51.59 -67.74 -34.96
C VAL A 1171 -50.82 -66.70 -34.18
N TRP A 1172 -50.88 -66.77 -32.85
CA TRP A 1172 -50.05 -66.01 -31.94
C TRP A 1172 -48.85 -66.84 -31.51
N THR A 1173 -47.68 -66.22 -31.42
CA THR A 1173 -46.47 -66.85 -30.90
C THR A 1173 -45.80 -65.93 -29.89
N LEU A 1174 -45.55 -66.42 -28.69
CA LEU A 1174 -44.77 -65.76 -27.66
C LEU A 1174 -43.50 -66.55 -27.43
N ARG A 1175 -42.34 -65.95 -27.74
CA ARG A 1175 -41.04 -66.59 -27.53
C ARG A 1175 -40.25 -65.84 -26.46
N TYR A 1176 -39.96 -66.52 -25.37
CA TYR A 1176 -39.12 -66.04 -24.27
C TYR A 1176 -37.74 -66.68 -24.31
N ARG A 1177 -36.68 -65.86 -24.36
CA ARG A 1177 -35.29 -66.31 -24.27
C ARG A 1177 -34.91 -66.49 -22.80
N MET A 1178 -34.78 -67.73 -22.36
CA MET A 1178 -34.43 -68.06 -20.97
C MET A 1178 -32.91 -67.98 -20.74
N MET A 1179 -32.12 -68.44 -21.71
CA MET A 1179 -30.64 -68.38 -21.69
C MET A 1179 -30.12 -68.15 -23.11
N PRO A 1180 -28.86 -67.71 -23.29
CA PRO A 1180 -28.21 -67.74 -24.60
C PRO A 1180 -28.33 -69.18 -25.13
N GLN A 1181 -29.08 -69.38 -26.23
CA GLN A 1181 -29.40 -70.66 -26.86
C GLN A 1181 -30.61 -71.45 -26.34
N LEU A 1182 -31.26 -71.10 -25.21
CA LEU A 1182 -32.49 -71.77 -24.75
C LEU A 1182 -33.70 -70.81 -24.80
N PHE A 1183 -34.75 -71.22 -25.50
CA PHE A 1183 -35.96 -70.44 -25.72
C PHE A 1183 -37.19 -71.26 -25.33
N LEU A 1184 -38.14 -70.63 -24.63
CA LEU A 1184 -39.47 -71.15 -24.40
C LEU A 1184 -40.41 -70.47 -25.39
N GLU A 1185 -41.08 -71.22 -26.25
CA GLU A 1185 -42.00 -70.73 -27.26
C GLU A 1185 -43.40 -71.25 -27.00
N ALA A 1186 -44.37 -70.35 -26.79
CA ALA A 1186 -45.78 -70.68 -26.70
C ALA A 1186 -46.47 -70.25 -28.01
N VAL A 1187 -47.11 -71.19 -28.69
CA VAL A 1187 -47.88 -70.93 -29.93
C VAL A 1187 -49.36 -71.18 -29.65
N SER A 1188 -50.22 -70.24 -30.07
CA SER A 1188 -51.68 -70.32 -29.92
C SER A 1188 -52.34 -70.04 -31.27
N GLY A 1189 -52.90 -71.07 -31.90
CA GLY A 1189 -53.65 -71.02 -33.16
C GLY A 1189 -54.79 -72.04 -33.17
N THR A 1190 -54.83 -72.93 -34.18
CA THR A 1190 -55.76 -74.08 -34.22
C THR A 1190 -55.44 -75.14 -33.17
N GLU A 1191 -54.17 -75.30 -32.82
CA GLU A 1191 -53.70 -76.04 -31.64
C GLU A 1191 -52.86 -75.11 -30.76
N GLN A 1192 -52.77 -75.45 -29.46
CA GLN A 1192 -51.97 -74.72 -28.49
C GLN A 1192 -50.81 -75.60 -28.04
N ALA A 1193 -49.59 -75.11 -28.23
CA ALA A 1193 -48.37 -75.82 -27.89
C ALA A 1193 -47.40 -74.92 -27.12
N ILE A 1194 -46.62 -75.51 -26.21
CA ILE A 1194 -45.50 -74.87 -25.55
C ILE A 1194 -44.26 -75.72 -25.81
N ASP A 1195 -43.33 -75.15 -26.57
CA ASP A 1195 -42.10 -75.80 -27.00
C ASP A 1195 -40.91 -75.21 -26.27
N LEU A 1196 -39.95 -76.07 -25.90
CA LEU A 1196 -38.65 -75.65 -25.39
C LEU A 1196 -37.60 -75.89 -26.47
N LEU A 1197 -37.08 -74.81 -27.04
CA LEU A 1197 -36.19 -74.81 -28.20
C LEU A 1197 -34.76 -74.52 -27.75
N TYR A 1198 -33.82 -75.42 -28.04
CA TYR A 1198 -32.39 -75.20 -27.81
C TYR A 1198 -31.63 -75.07 -29.13
N ARG A 1199 -30.78 -74.04 -29.28
CA ARG A 1199 -30.07 -73.72 -30.52
C ARG A 1199 -28.56 -73.93 -30.39
N PHE A 1200 -28.00 -74.90 -31.10
CA PHE A 1200 -26.56 -75.03 -31.25
C PHE A 1200 -26.05 -74.09 -32.35
N GLU A 1201 -24.98 -73.34 -32.09
CA GLU A 1201 -24.21 -72.62 -33.09
C GLU A 1201 -22.87 -73.36 -33.27
N PHE A 1202 -22.53 -73.72 -34.51
CA PHE A 1202 -21.24 -74.30 -34.89
C PHE A 1202 -20.39 -73.28 -35.63
#